data_AF-A0AAD7PI60-F1
#
_entry.id   AF-A0AAD7PI60-F1
#
_cell.length_a   1.000
_cell.length_b   1.000
_cell.length_c   1.000
_cell.angle_alpha   90.00
_cell.angle_beta   90.00
_cell.angle_gamma   90.00
#
_symmetry.space_group_name_H-M   'P 1'
#
loop_
_entity.id
_entity.type
_entity.pdbx_description
1 polymer ?
#
loop_
_entity_poly.entity_id
_entity_poly.type
_entity_poly.pdbx_seq_one_letter_code
_entity_poly.pdbx_strand_id
1 'polypeptide(L)'
;MATTNNTSDPSSMEPSEEKDNIRVCFNKTTIPNHGIWQAENALANSVPIFVLQLVIVLTFHRICLIIFKLLRQPRIVAETVAGIIMGPCALGNIPFFSSTIFPFEGMVTLETVANLALIYNMFLIGLESDVKPVLRAGKKSYSIAISGIIIPAAMGFGLFQLLQSNSRSPAKTPTVMSRGSMFWAISLANSNFPDLAKTLINLKLLRSEIGQTALTSSLATDFASWVFLLIGLVIAHEGYTSELGYTFTFIILCFVVIRPVLKWVLENNTKDENYNEIHVNCILFGVVAFGFCTDALGAHAITGAYILGIILPKGELKDLLFEKVEDFVSGVMMPLFFLVVGLRFNYRHLTADINPYIVVLIILLTMTAKILSTLFISWQQQVPLTVTDSLSLAVLMNTKGILTLITLSSGRDLKVLDNQTYAVMLLACWLMTVEVSPILFILQKATWGSQKIQHRTIQNAKPDAEFRVLACIHNNHHVASIIHFLEFSNPTRLSPISVLAVELLKLQGRASAMLIMHDNGNKFNNNNSFNSSQGKANCKRNNITELNTLDNLINLRNEAIAVNKVTVMSPYSTMYEDICNIADEKRITLILIPFFKQIKDNDATGVGSIAAAAAANVSSSTQESDHHFIRAINQNVLDNAPCSIGIFVDRGLNTRTFKESSKEHMHKLRVAVLFVGGPDDREALAYAKRMFRRPNVHLMVIRFIPGPDAIDINPIEFPDADTDNIIAANKASEQERRTDASYVVQFKIEAVDCKNVHYVEKVVNNTEHLMEEIKKMEHDNYDLFALGRGDKSMSPLTYGLREWTDCPELGPLGDALVSSSITAKTSFLIVQQHNGIGDGAEDNDYKQGPGQLKEDNGHLTWHAPNQNTKTDDFEPFMHRRGTAARDYY
;
A
#
# COMPACT_ATOMS: atom_id res chain seq x y z
N MET A 1 -60.73 51.22 -34.02
CA MET A 1 -60.09 52.43 -34.57
C MET A 1 -58.62 52.10 -34.71
N ALA A 2 -58.17 51.58 -35.86
CA ALA A 2 -57.58 52.33 -36.99
C ALA A 2 -56.42 53.21 -36.48
N THR A 3 -55.15 53.01 -36.88
CA THR A 3 -54.64 53.06 -38.27
C THR A 3 -53.20 52.49 -38.44
N THR A 4 -52.98 51.76 -39.55
CA THR A 4 -51.84 51.80 -40.52
C THR A 4 -50.41 51.46 -40.06
N ASN A 5 -49.53 50.75 -40.80
CA ASN A 5 -49.54 50.26 -42.19
C ASN A 5 -48.51 49.12 -42.36
N ASN A 6 -48.85 48.17 -43.24
CA ASN A 6 -48.04 47.06 -43.74
C ASN A 6 -47.18 47.47 -44.95
N THR A 7 -46.25 46.58 -45.30
CA THR A 7 -45.62 46.31 -46.61
C THR A 7 -44.39 47.12 -47.06
N SER A 8 -43.28 46.39 -47.25
CA SER A 8 -42.31 46.63 -48.31
C SER A 8 -41.86 45.27 -48.86
N ASP A 9 -42.38 44.94 -50.04
CA ASP A 9 -42.01 43.78 -50.85
C ASP A 9 -40.79 44.10 -51.77
N PRO A 10 -40.18 43.09 -52.42
CA PRO A 10 -38.78 43.04 -52.81
C PRO A 10 -38.53 43.46 -54.27
N SER A 11 -37.41 44.14 -54.55
CA SER A 11 -36.60 43.99 -55.78
C SER A 11 -35.71 45.22 -56.01
N SER A 12 -34.41 45.07 -55.76
CA SER A 12 -33.37 45.78 -56.52
C SER A 12 -32.04 45.03 -56.34
N MET A 13 -31.83 44.02 -57.19
CA MET A 13 -30.50 43.52 -57.51
C MET A 13 -29.85 44.51 -58.48
N GLU A 14 -28.64 44.97 -58.16
CA GLU A 14 -27.51 44.92 -59.10
C GLU A 14 -26.20 44.74 -58.30
N PRO A 15 -25.18 44.08 -58.89
CA PRO A 15 -24.15 43.35 -58.15
C PRO A 15 -22.83 44.12 -58.08
N SER A 16 -22.20 44.14 -56.90
CA SER A 16 -20.78 44.52 -56.80
C SER A 16 -20.08 43.82 -55.63
N GLU A 17 -19.17 42.93 -56.00
CA GLU A 17 -17.93 42.56 -55.29
C GLU A 17 -18.06 41.81 -53.95
N GLU A 18 -18.16 40.49 -54.09
CA GLU A 18 -17.30 39.47 -53.47
C GLU A 18 -16.33 39.94 -52.36
N LYS A 19 -16.83 39.98 -51.12
CA LYS A 19 -16.06 39.63 -49.91
C LYS A 19 -16.97 38.78 -49.03
N ASP A 20 -16.49 37.60 -48.66
CA ASP A 20 -17.12 36.67 -47.71
C ASP A 20 -17.38 37.36 -46.36
N ASN A 21 -18.48 38.09 -46.27
CA ASN A 21 -19.05 38.52 -45.00
C ASN A 21 -19.81 37.33 -44.42
N ILE A 22 -19.13 36.55 -43.57
CA ILE A 22 -19.80 35.60 -42.68
C ILE A 22 -20.74 36.43 -41.79
N ARG A 23 -22.04 36.47 -42.14
CA ARG A 23 -23.08 37.01 -41.25
C ARG A 23 -23.31 36.01 -40.12
N VAL A 24 -22.53 36.14 -39.05
CA VAL A 24 -22.79 35.42 -37.80
C VAL A 24 -23.98 36.10 -37.10
N CYS A 25 -25.14 35.45 -37.08
CA CYS A 25 -26.25 35.89 -36.25
C CYS A 25 -25.97 35.46 -34.80
N PHE A 26 -25.45 36.38 -33.98
CA PHE A 26 -25.34 36.14 -32.54
C PHE A 26 -26.63 36.60 -31.85
N ASN A 27 -27.24 35.75 -31.03
CA ASN A 27 -28.41 36.14 -30.25
C ASN A 27 -28.00 37.21 -29.24
N LYS A 28 -28.41 38.46 -29.47
CA LYS A 28 -28.10 39.58 -28.60
C LYS A 28 -28.83 39.32 -27.29
N THR A 29 -28.11 39.17 -26.18
CA THR A 29 -28.68 39.11 -24.83
C THR A 29 -29.27 40.46 -24.45
N THR A 30 -30.39 40.84 -25.07
CA THR A 30 -31.22 41.95 -24.62
C THR A 30 -32.08 41.43 -23.48
N ILE A 31 -31.71 41.81 -22.25
CA ILE A 31 -32.58 41.69 -21.07
C ILE A 31 -33.80 42.59 -21.34
N PRO A 32 -35.04 42.07 -21.45
CA PRO A 32 -36.21 42.93 -21.42
C PRO A 32 -36.56 43.21 -19.96
N ASN A 33 -36.78 44.48 -19.62
CA ASN A 33 -37.24 44.89 -18.30
C ASN A 33 -38.67 44.37 -18.00
N HIS A 34 -38.85 43.90 -16.75
CA HIS A 34 -40.10 43.64 -15.99
C HIS A 34 -40.61 42.18 -15.83
N GLY A 35 -40.29 41.57 -14.67
CA GLY A 35 -40.98 40.41 -14.07
C GLY A 35 -40.10 39.59 -13.12
N ILE A 36 -40.62 39.12 -11.98
CA ILE A 36 -39.87 38.37 -10.94
C ILE A 36 -39.45 36.96 -11.39
N TRP A 37 -39.96 36.48 -12.53
CA TRP A 37 -39.53 35.25 -13.21
C TRP A 37 -39.36 35.52 -14.71
N GLN A 38 -38.20 36.05 -15.10
CA GLN A 38 -37.89 36.49 -16.47
C GLN A 38 -36.79 35.64 -17.12
N ALA A 39 -37.16 34.49 -17.65
CA ALA A 39 -36.42 33.92 -18.76
C ALA A 39 -37.43 33.23 -19.68
N GLU A 40 -37.73 33.84 -20.83
CA GLU A 40 -38.27 33.08 -21.96
C GLU A 40 -37.19 32.07 -22.34
N ASN A 41 -37.36 30.83 -21.85
CA ASN A 41 -36.43 29.71 -21.96
C ASN A 41 -34.99 30.03 -21.49
N ALA A 42 -34.73 30.00 -20.17
CA ALA A 42 -33.37 30.05 -19.62
C ALA A 42 -32.41 29.02 -20.26
N LEU A 43 -32.96 27.91 -20.76
CA LEU A 43 -32.26 26.84 -21.49
C LEU A 43 -31.81 27.22 -22.91
N ALA A 44 -32.21 28.37 -23.44
CA ALA A 44 -31.73 28.89 -24.73
C ALA A 44 -30.39 29.63 -24.61
N ASN A 45 -29.96 29.99 -23.39
CA ASN A 45 -28.68 30.64 -23.14
C ASN A 45 -27.60 29.60 -22.79
N SER A 46 -26.39 29.79 -23.31
CA SER A 46 -25.27 28.84 -23.17
C SER A 46 -24.80 28.63 -21.71
N VAL A 47 -24.83 29.67 -20.87
CA VAL A 47 -24.35 29.58 -19.48
C VAL A 47 -25.33 28.80 -18.58
N PRO A 48 -26.64 29.12 -18.51
CA PRO A 48 -27.57 28.35 -17.68
C PRO A 48 -27.66 26.88 -18.07
N ILE A 49 -27.62 26.56 -19.38
CA ILE A 49 -27.66 25.16 -19.82
C ILE A 49 -26.39 24.41 -19.45
N PHE A 50 -25.22 25.04 -19.56
CA PHE A 50 -23.95 24.44 -19.12
C PHE A 50 -23.94 24.21 -17.61
N VAL A 51 -24.44 25.14 -16.80
CA VAL A 51 -24.56 24.96 -15.34
C VAL A 51 -25.51 23.81 -15.02
N LEU A 52 -26.65 23.70 -15.69
CA LEU A 52 -27.57 22.58 -15.52
C LEU A 52 -26.92 21.24 -15.91
N GLN A 53 -26.22 21.19 -17.06
CA GLN A 53 -25.45 20.03 -17.49
C GLN A 53 -24.42 19.64 -16.41
N LEU A 54 -23.65 20.60 -15.90
CA LEU A 54 -22.66 20.37 -14.86
C LEU A 54 -23.30 19.73 -13.61
N VAL A 55 -24.42 20.27 -13.12
CA VAL A 55 -25.12 19.73 -11.94
C VAL A 55 -25.57 18.29 -12.18
N ILE A 56 -26.19 18.00 -13.32
CA ILE A 56 -26.67 16.66 -13.67
C ILE A 56 -25.48 15.68 -13.75
N VAL A 57 -24.43 16.09 -14.46
CA VAL A 57 -23.24 15.28 -14.71
C VAL A 57 -22.53 14.96 -13.40
N LEU A 58 -22.29 15.95 -12.54
CA LEU A 58 -21.65 15.73 -11.24
C LEU A 58 -22.49 14.83 -10.34
N THR A 59 -23.79 15.06 -10.28
CA THR A 59 -24.70 14.25 -9.46
C THR A 59 -24.67 12.79 -9.92
N PHE A 60 -24.81 12.54 -11.21
CA PHE A 60 -24.83 11.20 -11.77
C PHE A 60 -23.48 10.49 -11.60
N HIS A 61 -22.36 11.19 -11.86
CA HIS A 61 -21.02 10.66 -11.63
C HIS A 61 -20.80 10.25 -10.16
N ARG A 62 -21.26 11.06 -9.20
CA ARG A 62 -21.12 10.73 -7.77
C ARG A 62 -21.91 9.48 -7.39
N ILE A 63 -23.11 9.31 -7.93
CA ILE A 63 -23.92 8.09 -7.71
C ILE A 63 -23.20 6.86 -8.27
N CYS A 64 -22.71 6.93 -9.52
CA CYS A 64 -21.93 5.84 -10.12
C CYS A 64 -20.68 5.51 -9.30
N LEU A 65 -19.95 6.52 -8.80
CA LEU A 65 -18.76 6.29 -7.98
C LEU A 65 -19.08 5.55 -6.68
N ILE A 66 -20.20 5.87 -6.02
CA ILE A 66 -20.62 5.18 -4.79
C ILE A 66 -20.91 3.69 -5.08
N ILE A 67 -21.63 3.41 -6.17
CA ILE A 67 -21.97 2.04 -6.58
C ILE A 67 -20.72 1.24 -6.95
N PHE A 68 -19.84 1.80 -7.78
CA PHE A 68 -18.64 1.11 -8.24
C PHE A 68 -17.57 0.98 -7.15
N LYS A 69 -17.55 1.88 -6.16
CA LYS A 69 -16.71 1.73 -4.97
C LYS A 69 -17.07 0.46 -4.18
N LEU A 70 -18.35 0.10 -4.10
CA LEU A 70 -18.79 -1.16 -3.48
C LEU A 70 -18.26 -2.39 -4.25
N LEU A 71 -18.13 -2.26 -5.58
CA LEU A 71 -17.58 -3.29 -6.46
C LEU A 71 -16.03 -3.28 -6.52
N ARG A 72 -15.36 -2.45 -5.71
CA ARG A 72 -13.90 -2.27 -5.70
C ARG A 72 -13.30 -1.89 -7.07
N GLN A 73 -14.09 -1.19 -7.89
CA GLN A 73 -13.66 -0.79 -9.23
C GLN A 73 -12.92 0.55 -9.19
N PRO A 74 -11.91 0.75 -10.08
CA PRO A 74 -11.22 2.04 -10.20
C PRO A 74 -12.18 3.17 -10.60
N ARG A 75 -11.80 4.40 -10.20
CA ARG A 75 -12.57 5.61 -10.47
C ARG A 75 -12.86 5.81 -11.97
N ILE A 76 -11.85 5.63 -12.82
CA ILE A 76 -11.95 5.84 -14.27
C ILE A 76 -13.05 4.98 -14.92
N VAL A 77 -13.24 3.75 -14.42
CA VAL A 77 -14.26 2.82 -14.89
C VAL A 77 -15.65 3.38 -14.62
N ALA A 78 -15.89 3.86 -13.40
CA ALA A 78 -17.17 4.43 -13.00
C ALA A 78 -17.51 5.71 -13.78
N GLU A 79 -16.51 6.58 -14.00
CA GLU A 79 -16.70 7.84 -14.74
C GLU A 79 -16.99 7.59 -16.23
N THR A 80 -16.28 6.64 -16.85
CA THR A 80 -16.53 6.27 -18.25
C THR A 80 -17.93 5.66 -18.42
N VAL A 81 -18.36 4.78 -17.49
CA VAL A 81 -19.71 4.19 -17.51
C VAL A 81 -20.78 5.26 -17.30
N ALA A 82 -20.56 6.19 -16.37
CA ALA A 82 -21.48 7.31 -16.15
C ALA A 82 -21.70 8.12 -17.42
N GLY A 83 -20.63 8.42 -18.17
CA GLY A 83 -20.71 9.05 -19.47
C GLY A 83 -21.46 8.22 -20.51
N ILE A 84 -21.19 6.92 -20.61
CA ILE A 84 -21.87 6.01 -21.55
C ILE A 84 -23.39 5.94 -21.28
N ILE A 85 -23.78 5.88 -20.00
CA ILE A 85 -25.19 5.84 -19.59
C ILE A 85 -25.90 7.17 -19.89
N MET A 86 -25.23 8.31 -19.64
CA MET A 86 -25.78 9.62 -20.02
C MET A 86 -25.81 9.82 -21.54
N GLY A 87 -24.98 9.09 -22.28
CA GLY A 87 -24.92 9.08 -23.74
C GLY A 87 -26.10 8.39 -24.43
N PRO A 88 -26.02 8.28 -25.77
CA PRO A 88 -27.10 7.75 -26.60
C PRO A 88 -27.41 6.26 -26.34
N CYS A 89 -26.58 5.57 -25.53
CA CYS A 89 -26.80 4.18 -25.16
C CYS A 89 -27.95 3.98 -24.14
N ALA A 90 -28.26 4.99 -23.32
CA ALA A 90 -29.36 4.92 -22.37
C ALA A 90 -30.15 6.23 -22.29
N LEU A 91 -29.77 7.20 -21.45
CA LEU A 91 -30.56 8.42 -21.23
C LEU A 91 -30.62 9.31 -22.47
N GLY A 92 -29.55 9.36 -23.27
CA GLY A 92 -29.51 10.09 -24.52
C GLY A 92 -30.45 9.55 -25.62
N ASN A 93 -31.00 8.35 -25.45
CA ASN A 93 -32.03 7.82 -26.37
C ASN A 93 -33.42 8.42 -26.08
N ILE A 94 -33.61 9.04 -24.92
CA ILE A 94 -34.87 9.71 -24.56
C ILE A 94 -34.86 11.08 -25.26
N PRO A 95 -35.76 11.35 -26.22
CA PRO A 95 -35.70 12.55 -27.06
C PRO A 95 -35.74 13.83 -26.23
N PHE A 96 -36.56 13.88 -25.18
CA PHE A 96 -36.62 15.01 -24.24
C PHE A 96 -35.27 15.28 -23.56
N PHE A 97 -34.58 14.23 -23.09
CA PHE A 97 -33.30 14.38 -22.42
C PHE A 97 -32.22 14.88 -23.37
N SER A 98 -32.13 14.30 -24.58
CA SER A 98 -31.14 14.72 -25.57
C SER A 98 -31.40 16.13 -26.11
N SER A 99 -32.65 16.50 -26.42
CA SER A 99 -32.94 17.82 -27.01
C SER A 99 -32.86 18.96 -26.00
N THR A 100 -33.19 18.70 -24.74
CA THR A 100 -33.31 19.74 -23.71
C THR A 100 -32.05 19.90 -22.87
N ILE A 101 -31.36 18.80 -22.54
CA ILE A 101 -30.17 18.84 -21.67
C ILE A 101 -28.88 18.85 -22.49
N PHE A 102 -28.82 18.17 -23.63
CA PHE A 102 -27.62 18.09 -24.48
C PHE A 102 -27.84 18.61 -25.92
N PRO A 103 -28.26 19.87 -26.12
CA PRO A 103 -28.33 20.45 -27.45
C PRO A 103 -26.93 20.65 -28.05
N PHE A 104 -26.88 20.73 -29.38
CA PHE A 104 -25.63 20.85 -30.13
C PHE A 104 -24.76 22.03 -29.68
N GLU A 105 -25.35 23.20 -29.44
CA GLU A 105 -24.62 24.39 -28.96
C GLU A 105 -23.97 24.16 -27.58
N GLY A 106 -24.65 23.43 -26.69
CA GLY A 106 -24.12 23.05 -25.38
C GLY A 106 -22.95 22.08 -25.48
N MET A 107 -22.95 21.17 -26.47
CA MET A 107 -21.86 20.21 -26.66
C MET A 107 -20.53 20.90 -26.97
N VAL A 108 -20.52 21.97 -27.78
CA VAL A 108 -19.29 22.72 -28.07
C VAL A 108 -18.71 23.31 -26.79
N THR A 109 -19.54 23.93 -25.96
CA THR A 109 -19.08 24.46 -24.66
C THR A 109 -18.59 23.36 -23.72
N LEU A 110 -19.30 22.23 -23.66
CA LEU A 110 -18.92 21.07 -22.86
C LEU A 110 -17.55 20.52 -23.29
N GLU A 111 -17.32 20.33 -24.59
CA GLU A 111 -16.05 19.82 -25.12
C GLU A 111 -14.89 20.77 -24.87
N THR A 112 -15.10 22.09 -24.99
CA THR A 112 -14.04 23.08 -24.69
C THR A 112 -13.61 23.02 -23.23
N VAL A 113 -14.56 22.94 -22.29
CA VAL A 113 -14.25 22.82 -20.85
C VAL A 113 -13.65 21.45 -20.53
N ALA A 114 -14.11 20.37 -21.17
CA ALA A 114 -13.54 19.04 -21.02
C ALA A 114 -12.07 18.96 -21.49
N ASN A 115 -11.72 19.62 -22.60
CA ASN A 115 -10.35 19.70 -23.07
C ASN A 115 -9.48 20.54 -22.11
N LEU A 116 -10.02 21.62 -21.55
CA LEU A 116 -9.32 22.40 -20.51
C LEU A 116 -9.09 21.56 -19.23
N ALA A 117 -10.09 20.77 -18.81
CA ALA A 117 -9.97 19.83 -17.70
C ALA A 117 -8.78 18.88 -17.92
N LEU A 118 -8.67 18.39 -19.15
CA LEU A 118 -7.65 17.44 -19.53
C LEU A 118 -6.25 18.08 -19.54
N ILE A 119 -6.11 19.31 -20.03
CA ILE A 119 -4.86 20.09 -19.96
C ILE A 119 -4.38 20.17 -18.50
N TYR A 120 -5.23 20.59 -17.57
CA TYR A 120 -4.87 20.67 -16.15
C TYR A 120 -4.58 19.30 -15.52
N ASN A 121 -5.37 18.28 -15.87
CA ASN A 121 -5.11 16.92 -15.38
C ASN A 121 -3.76 16.38 -15.85
N MET A 122 -3.35 16.73 -17.07
CA MET A 122 -2.08 16.30 -17.64
C MET A 122 -0.89 17.07 -17.06
N PHE A 123 -1.09 18.33 -16.68
CA PHE A 123 -0.16 19.03 -15.80
C PHE A 123 0.02 18.30 -14.46
N LEU A 124 -1.07 17.90 -13.79
CA LEU A 124 -0.99 17.16 -12.52
C LEU A 124 -0.25 15.82 -12.68
N ILE A 125 -0.50 15.08 -13.76
CA ILE A 125 0.22 13.84 -14.05
C ILE A 125 1.71 14.12 -14.28
N GLY A 126 2.06 15.14 -15.06
CA GLY A 126 3.46 15.54 -15.27
C GLY A 126 4.16 15.95 -13.97
N LEU A 127 3.44 16.63 -13.08
CA LEU A 127 3.92 17.03 -11.75
C LEU A 127 4.12 15.82 -10.81
N GLU A 128 3.28 14.79 -10.95
CA GLU A 128 3.41 13.54 -10.20
C GLU A 128 4.62 12.71 -10.65
N SER A 129 4.87 12.68 -11.96
CA SER A 129 5.89 11.84 -12.61
C SER A 129 7.30 11.97 -12.03
N ASP A 130 7.92 10.84 -11.69
CA ASP A 130 9.35 10.74 -11.39
C ASP A 130 10.09 9.88 -12.40
N VAL A 131 11.11 10.45 -13.03
CA VAL A 131 11.95 9.77 -14.01
C VAL A 131 13.05 8.94 -13.31
N LYS A 132 13.41 9.26 -12.05
CA LYS A 132 14.49 8.58 -11.33
C LYS A 132 14.25 7.07 -11.13
N PRO A 133 13.04 6.61 -10.76
CA PRO A 133 12.75 5.18 -10.63
C PRO A 133 12.85 4.42 -11.96
N VAL A 134 12.49 5.06 -13.09
CA VAL A 134 12.63 4.46 -14.44
C VAL A 134 14.09 4.17 -14.74
N LEU A 135 14.97 5.16 -14.54
CA LEU A 135 16.40 5.01 -14.82
C LEU A 135 17.09 3.95 -13.94
N ARG A 136 16.54 3.66 -12.77
CA ARG A 136 17.03 2.64 -11.84
C ARG A 136 16.31 1.29 -11.97
N ALA A 137 15.35 1.17 -12.88
CA ALA A 137 14.59 -0.05 -13.03
C ALA A 137 15.50 -1.22 -13.46
N GLY A 138 15.30 -2.38 -12.84
CA GLY A 138 16.08 -3.58 -13.15
C GLY A 138 15.83 -4.07 -14.59
N LYS A 139 16.78 -4.85 -15.13
CA LYS A 139 16.68 -5.45 -16.48
C LYS A 139 15.37 -6.21 -16.72
N LYS A 140 14.80 -6.81 -15.67
CA LYS A 140 13.51 -7.52 -15.69
C LYS A 140 12.35 -6.59 -16.06
N SER A 141 12.18 -5.47 -15.35
CA SER A 141 11.10 -4.50 -15.59
C SER A 141 11.15 -3.89 -16.99
N TYR A 142 12.35 -3.59 -17.48
CA TYR A 142 12.54 -3.08 -18.85
C TYR A 142 12.14 -4.10 -19.91
N SER A 143 12.51 -5.37 -19.73
CA SER A 143 12.12 -6.41 -20.69
C SER A 143 10.62 -6.62 -20.73
N ILE A 144 9.95 -6.55 -19.57
CA ILE A 144 8.48 -6.63 -19.48
C ILE A 144 7.86 -5.43 -20.21
N ALA A 145 8.39 -4.22 -20.00
CA ALA A 145 7.88 -3.01 -20.64
C ALA A 145 8.02 -3.06 -22.17
N ILE A 146 9.21 -3.40 -22.69
CA ILE A 146 9.48 -3.45 -24.14
C ILE A 146 8.57 -4.45 -24.83
N SER A 147 8.44 -5.65 -24.27
CA SER A 147 7.60 -6.67 -24.90
C SER A 147 6.10 -6.40 -24.73
N GLY A 148 5.70 -5.81 -23.59
CA GLY A 148 4.35 -5.29 -23.37
C GLY A 148 3.96 -4.10 -24.27
N ILE A 149 4.92 -3.52 -24.99
CA ILE A 149 4.70 -2.54 -26.06
C ILE A 149 4.67 -3.25 -27.42
N ILE A 150 5.75 -3.96 -27.78
CA ILE A 150 5.94 -4.47 -29.16
C ILE A 150 4.89 -5.50 -29.54
N ILE A 151 4.62 -6.50 -28.67
CA ILE A 151 3.69 -7.58 -28.99
C ILE A 151 2.25 -7.05 -29.09
N PRO A 152 1.71 -6.30 -28.10
CA PRO A 152 0.37 -5.74 -28.21
C PRO A 152 0.23 -4.72 -29.35
N ALA A 153 1.28 -3.95 -29.67
CA ALA A 153 1.27 -3.04 -30.81
C ALA A 153 1.12 -3.79 -32.14
N ALA A 154 1.92 -4.84 -32.36
CA ALA A 154 1.84 -5.67 -33.56
C ALA A 154 0.48 -6.37 -33.69
N MET A 155 -0.05 -6.91 -32.59
CA MET A 155 -1.39 -7.49 -32.57
C MET A 155 -2.46 -6.43 -32.84
N GLY A 156 -2.35 -5.24 -32.26
CA GLY A 156 -3.28 -4.14 -32.50
C GLY A 156 -3.34 -3.69 -33.95
N PHE A 157 -2.18 -3.63 -34.59
CA PHE A 157 -2.07 -3.33 -36.02
C PHE A 157 -2.81 -4.39 -36.86
N GLY A 158 -2.56 -5.67 -36.60
CA GLY A 158 -3.21 -6.78 -37.31
C GLY A 158 -4.71 -6.87 -37.05
N LEU A 159 -5.15 -6.70 -35.80
CA LEU A 159 -6.56 -6.76 -35.42
C LEU A 159 -7.38 -5.63 -36.03
N PHE A 160 -6.81 -4.43 -36.18
CA PHE A 160 -7.46 -3.34 -36.89
C PHE A 160 -7.68 -3.68 -38.37
N GLN A 161 -6.66 -4.22 -39.05
CA GLN A 161 -6.78 -4.63 -40.44
C GLN A 161 -7.81 -5.76 -40.61
N LEU A 162 -7.83 -6.72 -39.68
CA LEU A 162 -8.82 -7.80 -39.68
C LEU A 162 -10.24 -7.26 -39.49
N LEU A 163 -10.45 -6.28 -38.61
CA LEU A 163 -11.75 -5.64 -38.43
C LEU A 163 -12.19 -4.96 -39.73
N GLN A 164 -11.31 -4.18 -40.35
CA GLN A 164 -11.62 -3.44 -41.57
C GLN A 164 -11.84 -4.35 -42.78
N SER A 165 -11.09 -5.45 -42.89
CA SER A 165 -11.29 -6.44 -43.97
C SER A 165 -12.64 -7.16 -43.89
N ASN A 166 -13.26 -7.22 -42.71
CA ASN A 166 -14.57 -7.85 -42.50
C ASN A 166 -15.72 -6.83 -42.43
N SER A 167 -15.43 -5.53 -42.60
CA SER A 167 -16.44 -4.49 -42.67
C SER A 167 -17.14 -4.49 -44.02
N ARG A 168 -18.47 -4.31 -44.00
CA ARG A 168 -19.31 -4.16 -45.20
C ARG A 168 -19.14 -2.79 -45.86
N SER A 169 -18.52 -1.84 -45.16
CA SER A 169 -18.25 -0.49 -45.66
C SER A 169 -17.15 -0.48 -46.73
N PRO A 170 -17.16 0.50 -47.66
CA PRO A 170 -16.20 0.55 -48.76
C PRO A 170 -14.76 0.59 -48.25
N ALA A 171 -13.86 -0.09 -48.97
CA ALA A 171 -12.45 -0.18 -48.60
C ALA A 171 -11.85 1.23 -48.46
N LYS A 172 -11.38 1.54 -47.25
CA LYS A 172 -10.66 2.79 -46.99
C LYS A 172 -9.37 2.84 -47.80
N THR A 173 -8.89 4.06 -48.06
CA THR A 173 -7.56 4.24 -48.63
C THR A 173 -6.50 3.58 -47.73
N PRO A 174 -5.45 2.99 -48.32
CA PRO A 174 -4.41 2.27 -47.56
C PRO A 174 -3.70 3.19 -46.55
N THR A 175 -3.64 4.49 -46.82
CA THR A 175 -3.08 5.50 -45.92
C THR A 175 -3.91 5.69 -44.65
N VAL A 176 -5.23 5.84 -44.77
CA VAL A 176 -6.14 5.96 -43.62
C VAL A 176 -6.18 4.66 -42.83
N MET A 177 -6.13 3.51 -43.51
CA MET A 177 -6.07 2.21 -42.84
C MET A 177 -4.78 2.05 -42.02
N SER A 178 -3.63 2.41 -42.58
CA SER A 178 -2.33 2.36 -41.88
C SER A 178 -2.30 3.29 -40.66
N ARG A 179 -2.76 4.54 -40.82
CA ARG A 179 -2.88 5.50 -39.71
C ARG A 179 -3.81 4.96 -38.62
N GLY A 180 -4.96 4.39 -38.97
CA GLY A 180 -5.90 3.81 -38.00
C GLY A 180 -5.32 2.64 -37.22
N SER A 181 -4.60 1.75 -37.90
CA SER A 181 -3.90 0.64 -37.23
C SER A 181 -2.81 1.09 -36.27
N MET A 182 -2.15 2.23 -36.54
CA MET A 182 -1.17 2.81 -35.62
C MET A 182 -1.83 3.29 -34.32
N PHE A 183 -2.97 3.98 -34.40
CA PHE A 183 -3.69 4.42 -33.20
C PHE A 183 -4.18 3.23 -32.34
N TRP A 184 -4.61 2.14 -32.98
CA TRP A 184 -4.93 0.89 -32.28
C TRP A 184 -3.71 0.25 -31.63
N ALA A 185 -2.57 0.22 -32.32
CA ALA A 185 -1.31 -0.29 -31.80
C ALA A 185 -0.85 0.49 -30.55
N ILE A 186 -0.86 1.83 -30.60
CA ILE A 186 -0.52 2.70 -29.48
C ILE A 186 -1.49 2.47 -28.31
N SER A 187 -2.80 2.41 -28.59
CA SER A 187 -3.83 2.23 -27.57
C SER A 187 -3.67 0.90 -26.83
N LEU A 188 -3.33 -0.19 -27.52
CA LEU A 188 -3.11 -1.51 -26.92
C LEU A 188 -1.77 -1.61 -26.19
N ALA A 189 -0.71 -1.01 -26.72
CA ALA A 189 0.61 -0.97 -26.08
C ALA A 189 0.63 -0.20 -24.75
N ASN A 190 -0.24 0.80 -24.59
CA ASN A 190 -0.26 1.64 -23.40
C ASN A 190 -0.77 0.90 -22.14
N SER A 191 -0.09 1.14 -21.01
CA SER A 191 -0.49 0.76 -19.64
C SER A 191 -0.33 1.96 -18.73
N ASN A 192 -1.42 2.38 -18.08
CA ASN A 192 -1.43 3.65 -17.36
C ASN A 192 -0.87 3.50 -15.94
N PHE A 193 0.28 4.12 -15.69
CA PHE A 193 0.95 4.07 -14.40
C PHE A 193 0.09 4.63 -13.23
N PRO A 194 -0.52 5.83 -13.33
CA PRO A 194 -1.29 6.40 -12.21
C PRO A 194 -2.47 5.54 -11.76
N ASP A 195 -3.23 4.98 -12.72
CA ASP A 195 -4.38 4.12 -12.40
C ASP A 195 -3.95 2.76 -11.88
N LEU A 196 -2.85 2.21 -12.41
CA LEU A 196 -2.25 0.99 -11.88
C LEU A 196 -1.79 1.18 -10.43
N ALA A 197 -1.10 2.29 -10.12
CA ALA A 197 -0.63 2.58 -8.77
C ALA A 197 -1.78 2.67 -7.77
N LYS A 198 -2.88 3.35 -8.13
CA LYS A 198 -4.10 3.41 -7.32
C LYS A 198 -4.73 2.03 -7.13
N THR A 199 -4.76 1.21 -8.17
CA THR A 199 -5.29 -0.17 -8.12
C THR A 199 -4.43 -1.05 -7.20
N LEU A 200 -3.11 -0.97 -7.29
CA LEU A 200 -2.18 -1.67 -6.40
C LEU A 200 -2.29 -1.24 -4.94
N ILE A 201 -2.58 0.04 -4.67
CA ILE A 201 -2.85 0.55 -3.32
C ILE A 201 -4.15 -0.06 -2.78
N ASN A 202 -5.22 0.00 -3.56
CA ASN A 202 -6.53 -0.53 -3.16
C ASN A 202 -6.49 -2.05 -2.89
N LEU A 203 -5.62 -2.76 -3.60
CA LEU A 203 -5.42 -4.21 -3.47
C LEU A 203 -4.27 -4.58 -2.52
N LYS A 204 -3.67 -3.59 -1.84
CA LYS A 204 -2.54 -3.76 -0.89
C LYS A 204 -1.32 -4.47 -1.48
N LEU A 205 -1.14 -4.46 -2.79
CA LEU A 205 -0.04 -5.12 -3.50
C LEU A 205 1.13 -4.19 -3.85
N LEU A 206 1.03 -2.90 -3.59
CA LEU A 206 2.01 -1.90 -4.05
C LEU A 206 3.46 -2.24 -3.64
N ARG A 207 3.64 -2.86 -2.48
CA ARG A 207 4.95 -3.20 -1.90
C ARG A 207 5.43 -4.61 -2.24
N SER A 208 4.56 -5.46 -2.79
CA SER A 208 4.95 -6.79 -3.26
C SER A 208 5.96 -6.68 -4.41
N GLU A 209 6.79 -7.71 -4.60
CA GLU A 209 7.74 -7.77 -5.72
C GLU A 209 6.99 -7.64 -7.08
N ILE A 210 5.80 -8.21 -7.17
CA ILE A 210 4.90 -8.12 -8.33
C ILE A 210 4.42 -6.68 -8.53
N GLY A 211 3.99 -6.01 -7.45
CA GLY A 211 3.54 -4.61 -7.50
C GLY A 211 4.66 -3.66 -7.91
N GLN A 212 5.88 -3.84 -7.38
CA GLN A 212 7.02 -3.00 -7.73
C GLN A 212 7.49 -3.19 -9.17
N THR A 213 7.53 -4.44 -9.64
CA THR A 213 7.85 -4.75 -11.06
C THR A 213 6.77 -4.20 -11.99
N ALA A 214 5.49 -4.32 -11.63
CA ALA A 214 4.37 -3.72 -12.34
C ALA A 214 4.47 -2.19 -12.41
N LEU A 215 4.73 -1.50 -11.29
CA LEU A 215 4.87 -0.03 -11.25
C LEU A 215 6.03 0.45 -12.12
N THR A 216 7.21 -0.15 -11.98
CA THR A 216 8.40 0.27 -12.73
C THR A 216 8.26 -0.02 -14.23
N SER A 217 7.65 -1.15 -14.59
CA SER A 217 7.36 -1.50 -15.99
C SER A 217 6.32 -0.58 -16.60
N SER A 218 5.17 -0.37 -15.93
CA SER A 218 4.11 0.52 -16.41
C SER A 218 4.55 1.97 -16.55
N LEU A 219 5.38 2.47 -15.64
CA LEU A 219 5.96 3.81 -15.74
C LEU A 219 6.81 3.94 -17.01
N ALA A 220 7.64 2.95 -17.33
CA ALA A 220 8.42 2.93 -18.57
C ALA A 220 7.50 2.86 -19.81
N THR A 221 6.43 2.05 -19.77
CA THR A 221 5.47 2.00 -20.88
C THR A 221 4.68 3.29 -21.07
N ASP A 222 4.37 4.00 -19.99
CA ASP A 222 3.64 5.26 -20.03
C ASP A 222 4.50 6.36 -20.69
N PHE A 223 5.77 6.48 -20.28
CA PHE A 223 6.73 7.37 -20.96
C PHE A 223 6.90 7.06 -22.45
N ALA A 224 7.00 5.78 -22.82
CA ALA A 224 7.08 5.38 -24.22
C ALA A 224 5.78 5.71 -24.99
N SER A 225 4.62 5.53 -24.35
CA SER A 225 3.30 5.80 -24.94
C SER A 225 3.11 7.28 -25.27
N TRP A 226 3.64 8.19 -24.45
CA TRP A 226 3.66 9.63 -24.75
C TRP A 226 4.45 9.94 -26.03
N VAL A 227 5.62 9.34 -26.19
CA VAL A 227 6.44 9.51 -27.40
C VAL A 227 5.70 8.94 -28.61
N PHE A 228 5.09 7.76 -28.49
CA PHE A 228 4.33 7.16 -29.59
C PHE A 228 3.07 7.96 -29.94
N LEU A 229 2.38 8.55 -28.97
CA LEU A 229 1.24 9.42 -29.21
C LEU A 229 1.67 10.63 -30.05
N LEU A 230 2.77 11.30 -29.66
CA LEU A 230 3.29 12.46 -30.38
C LEU A 230 3.65 12.12 -31.83
N ILE A 231 4.34 11.00 -32.04
CA ILE A 231 4.67 10.52 -33.40
C ILE A 231 3.40 10.16 -34.18
N GLY A 232 2.43 9.49 -33.55
CA GLY A 232 1.18 9.06 -34.18
C GLY A 232 0.31 10.23 -34.64
N LEU A 233 0.24 11.30 -33.85
CA LEU A 233 -0.46 12.53 -34.23
C LEU A 233 0.16 13.17 -35.47
N VAL A 234 1.49 13.24 -35.55
CA VAL A 234 2.15 13.89 -36.69
C VAL A 234 2.02 13.06 -37.96
N ILE A 235 2.07 11.73 -37.87
CA ILE A 235 1.84 10.86 -39.04
C ILE A 235 0.38 10.96 -39.53
N ALA A 236 -0.56 11.29 -38.65
CA ALA A 236 -1.95 11.47 -39.02
C ALA A 236 -2.23 12.78 -39.77
N HIS A 237 -1.49 13.86 -39.47
CA HIS A 237 -1.57 15.11 -40.21
C HIS A 237 -0.79 15.02 -41.54
N GLU A 238 -1.45 15.34 -42.66
CA GLU A 238 -0.81 15.36 -43.98
C GLU A 238 0.06 16.60 -44.15
N GLY A 239 1.39 16.44 -44.26
CA GLY A 239 2.30 17.48 -44.75
C GLY A 239 3.24 18.16 -43.75
N TYR A 240 3.35 17.68 -42.50
CA TYR A 240 4.00 18.46 -41.44
C TYR A 240 5.10 17.72 -40.66
N THR A 241 6.12 17.20 -41.34
CA THR A 241 7.32 16.66 -40.65
C THR A 241 8.12 17.75 -39.90
N SER A 242 7.96 19.01 -40.27
CA SER A 242 8.59 20.16 -39.60
C SER A 242 8.03 20.42 -38.19
N GLU A 243 6.76 20.12 -37.94
CA GLU A 243 6.09 20.31 -36.63
C GLU A 243 6.69 19.41 -35.54
N LEU A 244 7.08 18.17 -35.88
CA LEU A 244 7.88 17.32 -34.99
C LEU A 244 9.17 18.03 -34.56
N GLY A 245 9.89 18.62 -35.52
CA GLY A 245 11.13 19.34 -35.26
C GLY A 245 10.93 20.51 -34.30
N TYR A 246 9.90 21.32 -34.53
CA TYR A 246 9.59 22.47 -33.67
C TYR A 246 9.15 22.05 -32.27
N THR A 247 8.31 21.02 -32.16
CA THR A 247 7.82 20.51 -30.87
C THR A 247 8.96 19.87 -30.06
N PHE A 248 9.84 19.06 -30.67
CA PHE A 248 11.03 18.55 -29.99
C PHE A 248 11.99 19.66 -29.56
N THR A 249 12.19 20.66 -30.42
CA THR A 249 13.04 21.82 -30.09
C THR A 249 12.46 22.61 -28.93
N PHE A 250 11.14 22.80 -28.90
CA PHE A 250 10.43 23.41 -27.77
C PHE A 250 10.61 22.58 -26.48
N ILE A 251 10.47 21.26 -26.53
CA ILE A 251 10.72 20.38 -25.36
C ILE A 251 12.15 20.58 -24.84
N ILE A 252 13.15 20.52 -25.74
CA ILE A 252 14.56 20.71 -25.38
C ILE A 252 14.77 22.10 -24.75
N LEU A 253 14.22 23.15 -25.35
CA LEU A 253 14.27 24.52 -24.85
C LEU A 253 13.68 24.61 -23.43
N CYS A 254 12.56 23.94 -23.18
CA CYS A 254 11.93 23.94 -21.86
C CYS A 254 12.86 23.30 -20.81
N PHE A 255 13.53 22.19 -21.13
CA PHE A 255 14.47 21.53 -20.21
C PHE A 255 15.78 22.31 -20.01
N VAL A 256 16.29 22.96 -21.06
CA VAL A 256 17.60 23.65 -21.03
C VAL A 256 17.49 25.06 -20.46
N VAL A 257 16.42 25.79 -20.75
CA VAL A 257 16.27 27.22 -20.39
C VAL A 257 15.21 27.42 -19.32
N ILE A 258 13.99 26.92 -19.53
CA ILE A 258 12.86 27.23 -18.63
C ILE A 258 13.06 26.55 -17.27
N ARG A 259 13.52 25.29 -17.26
CA ARG A 259 13.78 24.55 -16.02
C ARG A 259 14.78 25.24 -15.08
N PRO A 260 16.00 25.64 -15.52
CA PRO A 260 16.92 26.33 -14.63
C PRO A 260 16.42 27.72 -14.23
N VAL A 261 15.71 28.44 -15.12
CA VAL A 261 15.10 29.74 -14.77
C VAL A 261 14.06 29.56 -13.67
N LEU A 262 13.17 28.58 -13.81
CA LEU A 262 12.12 28.29 -12.82
C LEU A 262 12.73 27.89 -11.47
N LYS A 263 13.78 27.07 -11.50
CA LYS A 263 14.53 26.70 -10.29
C LYS A 263 15.18 27.93 -9.64
N TRP A 264 15.83 28.79 -10.43
CA TRP A 264 16.47 30.01 -9.93
C TRP A 264 15.47 31.00 -9.33
N VAL A 265 14.33 31.23 -10.00
CA VAL A 265 13.26 32.10 -9.49
C VAL A 265 12.72 31.58 -8.16
N LEU A 266 12.50 30.27 -8.05
CA LEU A 266 12.00 29.65 -6.84
C LEU A 266 13.02 29.74 -5.70
N GLU A 267 14.29 29.38 -5.93
CA GLU A 267 15.34 29.42 -4.90
C GLU A 267 15.64 30.84 -4.40
N ASN A 268 15.49 31.87 -5.25
CA ASN A 268 15.79 33.26 -4.88
C ASN A 268 14.65 33.96 -4.13
N ASN A 269 13.39 33.52 -4.30
CA ASN A 269 12.22 34.10 -3.64
C ASN A 269 11.79 33.35 -2.36
N THR A 270 12.35 32.16 -2.06
CA THR A 270 11.97 31.32 -0.91
C THR A 270 12.71 31.65 0.40
N LYS A 271 13.26 32.86 0.56
CA LYS A 271 13.85 33.29 1.84
C LYS A 271 12.81 33.63 2.90
N ASP A 272 11.56 33.89 2.50
CA ASP A 272 10.40 33.98 3.37
C ASP A 272 9.57 32.69 3.22
N GLU A 273 9.39 31.93 4.31
CA GLU A 273 8.88 30.55 4.37
C GLU A 273 7.40 30.35 3.92
N ASN A 274 6.81 31.27 3.16
CA ASN A 274 5.46 31.13 2.62
C ASN A 274 5.48 31.23 1.09
N TYR A 275 5.14 30.14 0.40
CA TYR A 275 4.82 30.18 -1.02
C TYR A 275 3.64 31.13 -1.24
N ASN A 276 3.92 32.31 -1.79
CA ASN A 276 2.91 33.32 -2.05
C ASN A 276 1.91 32.83 -3.11
N GLU A 277 0.60 33.14 -2.97
CA GLU A 277 -0.45 32.71 -3.91
C GLU A 277 -0.18 33.10 -5.37
N ILE A 278 0.62 34.16 -5.54
CA ILE A 278 1.12 34.64 -6.82
C ILE A 278 1.89 33.55 -7.58
N HIS A 279 2.72 32.74 -6.90
CA HIS A 279 3.50 31.68 -7.56
C HIS A 279 2.60 30.58 -8.10
N VAL A 280 1.59 30.18 -7.32
CA VAL A 280 0.60 29.18 -7.72
C VAL A 280 -0.17 29.67 -8.95
N ASN A 281 -0.65 30.92 -8.93
CA ASN A 281 -1.38 31.52 -10.05
C ASN A 281 -0.51 31.65 -11.30
N CYS A 282 0.75 32.08 -11.17
CA CYS A 282 1.70 32.15 -12.29
C CYS A 282 1.91 30.78 -12.95
N ILE A 283 2.01 29.71 -12.16
CA ILE A 283 2.18 28.35 -12.69
C ILE A 283 0.90 27.89 -13.40
N LEU A 284 -0.28 28.16 -12.83
CA LEU A 284 -1.57 27.85 -13.45
C LEU A 284 -1.80 28.60 -14.77
N PHE A 285 -1.37 29.87 -14.87
CA PHE A 285 -1.35 30.59 -16.15
C PHE A 285 -0.33 29.97 -17.11
N GLY A 286 0.83 29.56 -16.60
CA GLY A 286 1.84 28.82 -17.33
C GLY A 286 1.28 27.55 -17.99
N VAL A 287 0.40 26.79 -17.30
CA VAL A 287 -0.22 25.57 -17.86
C VAL A 287 -0.98 25.87 -19.15
N VAL A 288 -1.81 26.91 -19.15
CA VAL A 288 -2.60 27.30 -20.32
C VAL A 288 -1.69 27.87 -21.42
N ALA A 289 -0.70 28.70 -21.05
CA ALA A 289 0.23 29.28 -22.00
C ALA A 289 1.09 28.21 -22.70
N PHE A 290 1.59 27.22 -21.96
CA PHE A 290 2.34 26.10 -22.53
C PHE A 290 1.47 25.24 -23.44
N GLY A 291 0.22 24.98 -23.04
CA GLY A 291 -0.73 24.27 -23.89
C GLY A 291 -0.95 25.00 -25.22
N PHE A 292 -1.21 26.31 -25.17
CA PHE A 292 -1.34 27.16 -26.35
C PHE A 292 -0.07 27.13 -27.23
N CYS A 293 1.11 27.26 -26.64
CA CYS A 293 2.37 27.18 -27.38
C CYS A 293 2.52 25.84 -28.11
N THR A 294 2.24 24.71 -27.45
CA THR A 294 2.35 23.41 -28.12
C THR A 294 1.32 23.22 -29.23
N ASP A 295 0.09 23.72 -29.03
CA ASP A 295 -0.97 23.70 -30.03
C ASP A 295 -0.60 24.52 -31.27
N ALA A 296 -0.07 25.72 -31.06
CA ALA A 296 0.44 26.58 -32.14
C ALA A 296 1.64 25.97 -32.91
N LEU A 297 2.38 25.06 -32.27
CA LEU A 297 3.50 24.34 -32.89
C LEU A 297 3.08 23.03 -33.58
N GLY A 298 1.78 22.70 -33.61
CA GLY A 298 1.24 21.51 -34.28
C GLY A 298 1.18 20.24 -33.40
N ALA A 299 1.52 20.34 -32.11
CA ALA A 299 1.28 19.25 -31.15
C ALA A 299 0.01 19.50 -30.34
N HIS A 300 -0.61 18.46 -29.81
CA HIS A 300 -1.80 18.63 -28.97
C HIS A 300 -1.47 19.47 -27.71
N ALA A 301 -2.33 20.45 -27.37
CA ALA A 301 -2.19 21.33 -26.18
C ALA A 301 -1.88 20.62 -24.85
N ILE A 302 -2.26 19.35 -24.74
CA ILE A 302 -2.01 18.49 -23.58
C ILE A 302 -0.51 18.33 -23.31
N THR A 303 0.28 18.28 -24.38
CA THR A 303 1.72 18.04 -24.36
C THR A 303 2.45 19.15 -23.60
N GLY A 304 2.08 20.41 -23.83
CA GLY A 304 2.68 21.57 -23.16
C GLY A 304 2.43 21.55 -21.65
N ALA A 305 1.21 21.25 -21.24
CA ALA A 305 0.86 21.14 -19.82
C ALA A 305 1.64 20.02 -19.11
N TYR A 306 1.76 18.85 -19.75
CA TYR A 306 2.55 17.74 -19.23
C TYR A 306 4.04 18.09 -19.07
N ILE A 307 4.63 18.75 -20.08
CA ILE A 307 6.03 19.21 -20.05
C ILE A 307 6.28 20.18 -18.89
N LEU A 308 5.38 21.15 -18.68
CA LEU A 308 5.49 22.10 -17.57
C LEU A 308 5.47 21.38 -16.21
N GLY A 309 4.60 20.37 -16.06
CA GLY A 309 4.53 19.53 -14.86
C GLY A 309 5.85 18.81 -14.56
N ILE A 310 6.48 18.20 -15.57
CA ILE A 310 7.76 17.47 -15.40
C ILE A 310 8.91 18.43 -15.03
N ILE A 311 8.89 19.63 -15.59
CA ILE A 311 9.98 20.60 -15.43
C ILE A 311 9.96 21.27 -14.06
N LEU A 312 8.78 21.39 -13.45
CA LEU A 312 8.63 22.01 -12.13
C LEU A 312 9.48 21.25 -11.08
N PRO A 313 10.29 21.95 -10.27
CA PRO A 313 11.10 21.29 -9.26
C PRO A 313 10.23 20.63 -8.19
N LYS A 314 10.69 19.47 -7.72
CA LYS A 314 10.01 18.68 -6.69
C LYS A 314 10.29 19.27 -5.30
N GLY A 315 9.26 19.43 -4.49
CA GLY A 315 9.33 20.00 -3.13
C GLY A 315 7.96 20.46 -2.65
N GLU A 316 7.91 21.27 -1.61
CA GLU A 316 6.67 21.76 -0.98
C GLU A 316 5.73 22.49 -1.94
N LEU A 317 6.26 23.22 -2.93
CA LEU A 317 5.46 23.88 -3.97
C LEU A 317 4.64 22.88 -4.79
N LYS A 318 5.21 21.71 -5.11
CA LYS A 318 4.51 20.65 -5.84
C LYS A 318 3.31 20.19 -5.01
N ASP A 319 3.51 19.95 -3.72
CA ASP A 319 2.47 19.42 -2.84
C ASP A 319 1.34 20.45 -2.68
N LEU A 320 1.68 21.74 -2.52
CA LEU A 320 0.72 22.85 -2.47
C LEU A 320 -0.10 22.98 -3.77
N LEU A 321 0.56 22.91 -4.93
CA LEU A 321 -0.11 22.95 -6.23
C LEU A 321 -1.06 21.77 -6.42
N PHE A 322 -0.60 20.58 -6.04
CA PHE A 322 -1.39 19.38 -6.15
C PHE A 322 -2.63 19.47 -5.25
N GLU A 323 -2.47 19.88 -3.99
CA GLU A 323 -3.59 20.05 -3.05
C GLU A 323 -4.62 21.08 -3.52
N LYS A 324 -4.18 22.25 -4.02
CA LYS A 324 -5.11 23.30 -4.49
C LYS A 324 -5.86 22.92 -5.78
N VAL A 325 -5.27 22.09 -6.65
CA VAL A 325 -5.76 21.90 -8.02
C VAL A 325 -6.36 20.51 -8.25
N GLU A 326 -5.84 19.46 -7.61
CA GLU A 326 -6.30 18.06 -7.81
C GLU A 326 -7.79 17.93 -7.50
N ASP A 327 -8.26 18.43 -6.35
CA ASP A 327 -9.65 18.25 -5.92
C ASP A 327 -10.63 18.94 -6.87
N PHE A 328 -10.28 20.11 -7.40
CA PHE A 328 -11.11 20.83 -8.36
C PHE A 328 -11.09 20.15 -9.74
N VAL A 329 -9.91 19.89 -10.29
CA VAL A 329 -9.76 19.29 -11.63
C VAL A 329 -10.34 17.89 -11.64
N SER A 330 -9.95 17.06 -10.68
CA SER A 330 -10.43 15.70 -10.58
C SER A 330 -11.91 15.67 -10.19
N GLY A 331 -12.33 16.42 -9.16
CA GLY A 331 -13.68 16.33 -8.61
C GLY A 331 -14.78 16.99 -9.43
N VAL A 332 -14.45 18.04 -10.20
CA VAL A 332 -15.44 18.86 -10.94
C VAL A 332 -15.21 18.80 -12.45
N MET A 333 -13.97 18.99 -12.92
CA MET A 333 -13.71 19.17 -14.35
C MET A 333 -13.59 17.85 -15.13
N MET A 334 -12.86 16.86 -14.62
CA MET A 334 -12.61 15.57 -15.29
C MET A 334 -13.87 14.75 -15.61
N PRO A 335 -14.94 14.75 -14.78
CA PRO A 335 -16.22 14.14 -15.14
C PRO A 335 -16.78 14.63 -16.49
N LEU A 336 -16.48 15.86 -16.90
CA LEU A 336 -16.91 16.39 -18.21
C LEU A 336 -16.14 15.72 -19.36
N PHE A 337 -14.86 15.42 -19.18
CA PHE A 337 -14.09 14.68 -20.18
C PHE A 337 -14.62 13.25 -20.35
N PHE A 338 -14.85 12.53 -19.26
CA PHE A 338 -15.41 11.18 -19.33
C PHE A 338 -16.84 11.16 -19.87
N LEU A 339 -17.62 12.21 -19.59
CA LEU A 339 -18.91 12.41 -20.25
C LEU A 339 -18.74 12.53 -21.75
N VAL A 340 -17.88 13.42 -22.26
CA VAL A 340 -17.66 13.58 -23.72
C VAL A 340 -17.25 12.26 -24.37
N VAL A 341 -16.32 11.52 -23.75
CA VAL A 341 -15.91 10.18 -24.22
C VAL A 341 -17.10 9.20 -24.24
N GLY A 342 -17.94 9.22 -23.20
CA GLY A 342 -19.11 8.36 -23.11
C GLY A 342 -20.25 8.73 -24.05
N LEU A 343 -20.53 10.03 -24.26
CA LEU A 343 -21.51 10.53 -25.22
C LEU A 343 -21.16 10.11 -26.66
N ARG A 344 -19.85 10.04 -26.94
CA ARG A 344 -19.28 9.60 -28.21
C ARG A 344 -19.44 8.09 -28.44
N PHE A 345 -19.70 7.29 -27.40
CA PHE A 345 -19.90 5.85 -27.52
C PHE A 345 -21.34 5.50 -27.89
N ASN A 346 -21.49 4.65 -28.91
CA ASN A 346 -22.80 4.15 -29.33
C ASN A 346 -22.71 2.67 -29.74
N TYR A 347 -23.37 1.80 -28.98
CA TYR A 347 -23.37 0.35 -29.24
C TYR A 347 -23.99 -0.02 -30.60
N ARG A 348 -24.84 0.83 -31.17
CA ARG A 348 -25.47 0.58 -32.48
C ARG A 348 -24.44 0.56 -33.61
N HIS A 349 -23.36 1.34 -33.50
CA HIS A 349 -22.26 1.30 -34.47
C HIS A 349 -21.43 0.01 -34.38
N LEU A 350 -21.52 -0.72 -33.26
CA LEU A 350 -20.77 -1.96 -33.06
C LEU A 350 -21.25 -3.07 -34.02
N THR A 351 -22.55 -3.11 -34.31
CA THR A 351 -23.21 -4.20 -35.06
C THR A 351 -23.69 -3.78 -36.46
N ALA A 352 -23.54 -2.51 -36.83
CA ALA A 352 -24.05 -1.98 -38.09
C ALA A 352 -23.37 -2.60 -39.32
N ASP A 353 -22.03 -2.61 -39.34
CA ASP A 353 -21.27 -2.94 -40.56
C ASP A 353 -20.53 -4.29 -40.48
N ILE A 354 -20.40 -4.86 -39.28
CA ILE A 354 -19.62 -6.08 -39.02
C ILE A 354 -20.48 -7.08 -38.25
N ASN A 355 -20.27 -8.37 -38.52
CA ASN A 355 -20.91 -9.44 -37.77
C ASN A 355 -20.54 -9.34 -36.27
N PRO A 356 -21.52 -9.28 -35.34
CA PRO A 356 -21.25 -9.15 -33.90
C PRO A 356 -20.29 -10.22 -33.36
N TYR A 357 -20.32 -11.45 -33.90
CA TYR A 357 -19.40 -12.52 -33.47
C TYR A 357 -17.93 -12.18 -33.74
N ILE A 358 -17.63 -11.51 -34.87
CA ILE A 358 -16.26 -11.09 -35.21
C ILE A 358 -15.81 -9.97 -34.26
N VAL A 359 -16.72 -9.05 -33.92
CA VAL A 359 -16.40 -7.98 -32.97
C VAL A 359 -16.08 -8.53 -31.58
N VAL A 360 -16.90 -9.46 -31.07
CA VAL A 360 -16.64 -10.14 -29.79
C VAL A 360 -15.31 -10.89 -29.83
N LEU A 361 -15.02 -11.61 -30.92
CA LEU A 361 -13.74 -12.30 -31.10
C LEU A 361 -12.57 -11.33 -31.06
N ILE A 362 -12.66 -10.19 -31.75
CA ILE A 362 -11.60 -9.16 -31.76
C ILE A 362 -11.41 -8.59 -30.35
N ILE A 363 -12.50 -8.30 -29.63
CA ILE A 363 -12.41 -7.82 -28.24
C ILE A 363 -11.66 -8.86 -27.37
N LEU A 364 -12.02 -10.14 -27.44
CA LEU A 364 -11.33 -11.20 -26.71
C LEU A 364 -9.85 -11.33 -27.10
N LEU A 365 -9.53 -11.21 -28.39
CA LEU A 365 -8.15 -11.22 -28.88
C LEU A 365 -7.36 -10.00 -28.37
N THR A 366 -7.98 -8.82 -28.29
CA THR A 366 -7.34 -7.64 -27.69
C THR A 366 -7.08 -7.81 -26.18
N MET A 367 -8.03 -8.39 -25.42
CA MET A 367 -7.85 -8.67 -23.98
C MET A 367 -6.65 -9.59 -23.76
N THR A 368 -6.61 -10.68 -24.52
CA THR A 368 -5.61 -11.74 -24.35
C THR A 368 -4.23 -11.31 -24.86
N ALA A 369 -4.14 -10.45 -25.88
CA ALA A 369 -2.88 -9.95 -26.44
C ALA A 369 -1.88 -9.48 -25.37
N LYS A 370 -2.35 -8.63 -24.45
CA LYS A 370 -1.47 -8.04 -23.43
C LYS A 370 -1.09 -9.07 -22.37
N ILE A 371 -2.05 -9.85 -21.91
CA ILE A 371 -1.84 -10.90 -20.90
C ILE A 371 -0.83 -11.93 -21.41
N LEU A 372 -0.99 -12.44 -22.65
CA LEU A 372 -0.07 -13.40 -23.24
C LEU A 372 1.33 -12.81 -23.42
N SER A 373 1.44 -11.53 -23.84
CA SER A 373 2.75 -10.90 -24.01
C SER A 373 3.56 -10.94 -22.71
N THR A 374 2.94 -10.53 -21.59
CA THR A 374 3.56 -10.49 -20.26
C THR A 374 3.88 -11.87 -19.71
N LEU A 375 3.01 -12.86 -19.93
CA LEU A 375 3.24 -14.24 -19.51
C LEU A 375 4.42 -14.88 -20.26
N PHE A 376 4.52 -14.64 -21.56
CA PHE A 376 5.58 -15.19 -22.40
C PHE A 376 6.98 -14.75 -21.93
N ILE A 377 7.16 -13.46 -21.60
CA ILE A 377 8.45 -12.95 -21.11
C ILE A 377 8.75 -13.48 -19.71
N SER A 378 7.73 -13.55 -18.84
CA SER A 378 7.91 -14.06 -17.48
C SER A 378 8.39 -15.52 -17.49
N TRP A 379 7.89 -16.32 -18.43
CA TRP A 379 8.35 -17.69 -18.64
C TRP A 379 9.77 -17.75 -19.20
N GLN A 380 10.08 -16.93 -20.21
CA GLN A 380 11.38 -16.96 -20.88
C GLN A 380 12.54 -16.48 -19.98
N GLN A 381 12.29 -15.57 -19.04
CA GLN A 381 13.34 -14.99 -18.20
C GLN A 381 13.75 -15.83 -16.98
N GLN A 382 13.28 -17.08 -16.84
CA GLN A 382 13.51 -17.93 -15.66
C GLN A 382 13.29 -17.17 -14.35
N VAL A 383 12.32 -16.25 -14.33
CA VAL A 383 11.98 -15.56 -13.09
C VAL A 383 11.33 -16.62 -12.20
N PRO A 384 11.81 -16.86 -10.97
CA PRO A 384 11.17 -17.79 -10.04
C PRO A 384 9.88 -17.18 -9.48
N LEU A 385 8.98 -16.77 -10.37
CA LEU A 385 7.62 -16.35 -10.03
C LEU A 385 6.74 -17.59 -10.16
N THR A 386 5.86 -17.78 -9.17
CA THR A 386 4.81 -18.80 -9.27
C THR A 386 3.92 -18.46 -10.47
N VAL A 387 3.31 -19.45 -11.13
CA VAL A 387 2.41 -19.20 -12.27
C VAL A 387 1.31 -18.18 -11.93
N THR A 388 0.84 -18.20 -10.68
CA THR A 388 -0.11 -17.23 -10.11
C THR A 388 0.43 -15.80 -10.06
N ASP A 389 1.72 -15.64 -9.79
CA ASP A 389 2.38 -14.34 -9.65
C ASP A 389 2.62 -13.72 -11.02
N SER A 390 3.04 -14.53 -12.00
CA SER A 390 3.15 -14.14 -13.41
C SER A 390 1.80 -13.75 -14.00
N LEU A 391 0.74 -14.49 -13.68
CA LEU A 391 -0.62 -14.15 -14.12
C LEU A 391 -1.13 -12.87 -13.45
N SER A 392 -0.85 -12.67 -12.16
CA SER A 392 -1.19 -11.44 -11.44
C SER A 392 -0.50 -10.23 -12.06
N LEU A 393 0.79 -10.34 -12.39
CA LEU A 393 1.54 -9.30 -13.11
C LEU A 393 0.93 -9.00 -14.48
N ALA A 394 0.58 -10.04 -15.24
CA ALA A 394 0.01 -9.93 -16.58
C ALA A 394 -1.34 -9.19 -16.58
N VAL A 395 -2.21 -9.54 -15.63
CA VAL A 395 -3.52 -8.90 -15.45
C VAL A 395 -3.34 -7.44 -15.01
N LEU A 396 -2.41 -7.16 -14.10
CA LEU A 396 -2.10 -5.79 -13.67
C LEU A 396 -1.65 -4.90 -14.85
N MET A 397 -0.81 -5.42 -15.75
CA MET A 397 -0.36 -4.70 -16.95
C MET A 397 -1.47 -4.41 -17.95
N ASN A 398 -2.65 -5.01 -17.82
CA ASN A 398 -3.80 -4.70 -18.66
C ASN A 398 -4.54 -3.40 -18.26
N THR A 399 -4.12 -2.75 -17.17
CA THR A 399 -4.73 -1.50 -16.70
C THR A 399 -4.57 -0.38 -17.73
N LYS A 400 -5.68 -0.04 -18.39
CA LYS A 400 -5.85 1.13 -19.26
C LYS A 400 -6.14 2.39 -18.44
N GLY A 401 -5.86 3.55 -19.02
CA GLY A 401 -6.10 4.82 -18.37
C GLY A 401 -6.38 5.96 -19.33
N ILE A 402 -6.28 7.17 -18.80
CA ILE A 402 -6.68 8.41 -19.48
C ILE A 402 -5.93 8.60 -20.81
N LEU A 403 -4.62 8.30 -20.84
CA LEU A 403 -3.81 8.45 -22.06
C LEU A 403 -4.34 7.58 -23.22
N THR A 404 -4.83 6.37 -22.94
CA THR A 404 -5.46 5.52 -23.97
C THR A 404 -6.75 6.16 -24.52
N LEU A 405 -7.56 6.76 -23.66
CA LEU A 405 -8.80 7.43 -24.07
C LEU A 405 -8.52 8.68 -24.91
N ILE A 406 -7.45 9.41 -24.58
CA ILE A 406 -6.96 10.54 -25.39
C ILE A 406 -6.56 10.06 -26.78
N THR A 407 -5.71 9.04 -26.87
CA THR A 407 -5.29 8.47 -28.16
C THR A 407 -6.50 8.11 -29.02
N LEU A 408 -7.51 7.45 -28.45
CA LEU A 408 -8.72 7.07 -29.18
C LEU A 408 -9.55 8.28 -29.59
N SER A 409 -9.71 9.27 -28.70
CA SER A 409 -10.45 10.50 -29.03
C SER A 409 -9.77 11.27 -30.14
N SER A 410 -8.47 11.52 -30.04
CA SER A 410 -7.70 12.23 -31.08
C SER A 410 -7.71 11.47 -32.41
N GLY A 411 -7.58 10.13 -32.38
CA GLY A 411 -7.66 9.33 -33.60
C GLY A 411 -9.03 9.43 -34.30
N ARG A 412 -10.11 9.58 -33.54
CA ARG A 412 -11.46 9.83 -34.07
C ARG A 412 -11.61 11.27 -34.57
N ASP A 413 -11.10 12.26 -33.84
CA ASP A 413 -11.20 13.68 -34.20
C ASP A 413 -10.44 13.96 -35.51
N LEU A 414 -9.32 13.27 -35.74
CA LEU A 414 -8.55 13.27 -37.00
C LEU A 414 -9.21 12.45 -38.12
N LYS A 415 -10.38 11.86 -37.88
CA LYS A 415 -11.13 10.98 -38.82
C LYS A 415 -10.33 9.77 -39.32
N VAL A 416 -9.28 9.41 -38.58
CA VAL A 416 -8.48 8.21 -38.83
C VAL A 416 -9.21 6.97 -38.30
N LEU A 417 -9.92 7.12 -37.19
CA LEU A 417 -10.82 6.12 -36.61
C LEU A 417 -12.29 6.49 -36.90
N ASP A 418 -13.05 5.54 -37.44
CA ASP A 418 -14.51 5.69 -37.58
C ASP A 418 -15.19 5.45 -36.23
N ASN A 419 -16.44 5.89 -36.11
CA ASN A 419 -17.30 5.64 -34.95
C ASN A 419 -17.34 4.15 -34.55
N GLN A 420 -17.33 3.23 -35.51
CA GLN A 420 -17.29 1.80 -35.24
C GLN A 420 -15.95 1.37 -34.62
N THR A 421 -14.82 1.65 -35.27
CA THR A 421 -13.48 1.29 -34.75
C THR A 421 -13.18 1.94 -33.40
N TYR A 422 -13.66 3.17 -33.19
CA TYR A 422 -13.58 3.87 -31.92
C TYR A 422 -14.40 3.15 -30.84
N ALA A 423 -15.67 2.81 -31.13
CA ALA A 423 -16.54 2.12 -30.17
C ALA A 423 -16.01 0.74 -29.78
N VAL A 424 -15.52 -0.06 -30.74
CA VAL A 424 -14.93 -1.39 -30.47
C VAL A 424 -13.75 -1.27 -29.50
N MET A 425 -12.81 -0.37 -29.78
CA MET A 425 -11.60 -0.24 -28.97
C MET A 425 -11.88 0.43 -27.62
N LEU A 426 -12.82 1.37 -27.54
CA LEU A 426 -13.25 1.97 -26.27
C LEU A 426 -13.88 0.92 -25.36
N LEU A 427 -14.78 0.09 -25.89
CA LEU A 427 -15.37 -1.03 -25.14
C LEU A 427 -14.31 -2.04 -24.70
N ALA A 428 -13.35 -2.37 -25.58
CA ALA A 428 -12.24 -3.23 -25.23
C ALA A 428 -11.41 -2.63 -24.08
N CYS A 429 -10.97 -1.38 -24.18
CA CYS A 429 -10.17 -0.74 -23.12
C CYS A 429 -10.88 -0.69 -21.77
N TRP A 430 -12.21 -0.48 -21.80
CA TRP A 430 -13.04 -0.52 -20.60
C TRP A 430 -13.10 -1.93 -19.99
N LEU A 431 -13.34 -2.97 -20.79
CA LEU A 431 -13.33 -4.35 -20.32
C LEU A 431 -11.97 -4.75 -19.73
N MET A 432 -10.86 -4.38 -20.39
CA MET A 432 -9.50 -4.62 -19.88
C MET A 432 -9.29 -4.09 -18.48
N THR A 433 -9.85 -2.91 -18.16
CA THR A 433 -9.70 -2.28 -16.84
C THR A 433 -10.63 -2.89 -15.79
N VAL A 434 -11.88 -3.15 -16.16
CA VAL A 434 -12.89 -3.74 -15.27
C VAL A 434 -12.47 -5.12 -14.78
N GLU A 435 -11.84 -5.92 -15.66
CA GLU A 435 -11.41 -7.29 -15.39
C GLU A 435 -10.27 -7.38 -14.37
N VAL A 436 -9.40 -6.36 -14.26
CA VAL A 436 -8.19 -6.40 -13.40
C VAL A 436 -8.54 -6.67 -11.93
N SER A 437 -9.46 -5.89 -11.38
CA SER A 437 -9.81 -5.94 -9.95
C SER A 437 -10.43 -7.28 -9.50
N PRO A 438 -11.47 -7.83 -10.17
CA PRO A 438 -12.06 -9.11 -9.78
C PRO A 438 -11.11 -10.29 -10.00
N ILE A 439 -10.36 -10.32 -11.11
CA ILE A 439 -9.41 -11.42 -11.38
C ILE A 439 -8.31 -11.43 -10.32
N LEU A 440 -7.77 -10.27 -9.97
CA LEU A 440 -6.72 -10.19 -8.95
C LEU A 440 -7.25 -10.58 -7.56
N PHE A 441 -8.48 -10.21 -7.22
CA PHE A 441 -9.11 -10.65 -5.97
C PHE A 441 -9.29 -12.18 -5.91
N ILE A 442 -9.70 -12.81 -7.02
CA ILE A 442 -9.83 -14.28 -7.10
C ILE A 442 -8.45 -14.95 -6.98
N LEU A 443 -7.44 -14.43 -7.68
CA LEU A 443 -6.08 -14.95 -7.63
C LEU A 443 -5.48 -14.84 -6.22
N GLN A 444 -5.67 -13.70 -5.54
CA GLN A 444 -5.26 -13.51 -4.15
C GLN A 444 -5.99 -14.45 -3.20
N LYS A 445 -7.31 -14.64 -3.36
CA LYS A 445 -8.06 -15.58 -2.53
C LYS A 445 -7.58 -17.02 -2.75
N ALA A 446 -7.22 -17.39 -3.98
CA ALA A 446 -6.69 -18.71 -4.30
C ALA A 446 -5.30 -18.94 -3.71
N THR A 447 -4.41 -17.93 -3.74
CA THR A 447 -3.08 -18.02 -3.10
C THR A 447 -3.18 -18.05 -1.57
N TRP A 448 -4.11 -17.30 -0.98
CA TRP A 448 -4.39 -17.34 0.46
C TRP A 448 -5.06 -18.65 0.89
N GLY A 449 -6.00 -19.18 0.11
CA GLY A 449 -6.69 -20.43 0.41
C GLY A 449 -5.81 -21.69 0.34
N SER A 450 -4.67 -21.62 -0.36
CA SER A 450 -3.76 -22.77 -0.52
C SER A 450 -2.64 -22.83 0.52
N GLN A 451 -2.40 -21.75 1.29
CA GLN A 451 -1.52 -21.78 2.44
C GLN A 451 -2.38 -21.92 3.70
N LYS A 452 -2.69 -23.17 4.08
CA LYS A 452 -3.20 -23.46 5.43
C LYS A 452 -2.36 -22.67 6.43
N ILE A 453 -2.99 -21.73 7.12
CA ILE A 453 -2.38 -20.88 8.13
C ILE A 453 -1.82 -21.81 9.20
N GLN A 454 -0.55 -22.19 9.08
CA GLN A 454 0.18 -22.77 10.20
C GLN A 454 0.60 -21.59 11.05
N HIS A 455 -0.30 -21.25 11.97
CA HIS A 455 -0.09 -20.26 13.02
C HIS A 455 1.27 -20.51 13.67
N ARG A 456 2.08 -19.45 13.76
CA ARG A 456 3.48 -19.57 14.19
C ARG A 456 3.63 -19.11 15.62
N THR A 457 3.88 -20.06 16.51
CA THR A 457 4.30 -19.79 17.88
C THR A 457 5.79 -20.09 18.04
N ILE A 458 6.45 -19.35 18.92
CA ILE A 458 7.80 -19.59 19.42
C ILE A 458 7.89 -21.01 20.00
N GLN A 459 6.86 -21.47 20.71
CA GLN A 459 6.79 -22.85 21.25
C GLN A 459 6.92 -23.92 20.16
N ASN A 460 6.28 -23.73 19.01
CA ASN A 460 6.28 -24.69 17.90
C ASN A 460 7.43 -24.46 16.91
N ALA A 461 8.25 -23.44 17.11
CA ALA A 461 9.38 -23.15 16.25
C ALA A 461 10.46 -24.24 16.41
N LYS A 462 10.92 -24.80 15.29
CA LYS A 462 12.01 -25.80 15.31
C LYS A 462 13.29 -25.16 15.88
N PRO A 463 14.01 -25.83 16.78
CA PRO A 463 15.19 -25.27 17.44
C PRO A 463 16.34 -24.94 16.46
N ASP A 464 16.46 -25.70 15.37
CA ASP A 464 17.49 -25.56 14.33
C ASP A 464 17.00 -24.79 13.07
N ALA A 465 15.89 -24.06 13.18
CA ALA A 465 15.39 -23.21 12.10
C ALA A 465 15.78 -21.74 12.32
N GLU A 466 15.78 -20.98 11.21
CA GLU A 466 15.91 -19.52 11.24
C GLU A 466 14.81 -18.91 12.10
N PHE A 467 15.20 -18.09 13.09
CA PHE A 467 14.27 -17.39 13.95
C PHE A 467 13.99 -15.99 13.39
N ARG A 468 12.79 -15.83 12.81
CA ARG A 468 12.39 -14.61 12.11
C ARG A 468 11.62 -13.67 13.04
N VAL A 469 12.15 -12.47 13.21
CA VAL A 469 11.59 -11.43 14.09
C VAL A 469 11.25 -10.19 13.27
N LEU A 470 10.04 -9.66 13.41
CA LEU A 470 9.67 -8.36 12.86
C LEU A 470 9.73 -7.33 13.98
N ALA A 471 10.63 -6.36 13.88
CA ALA A 471 10.79 -5.31 14.88
C ALA A 471 10.15 -4.00 14.38
N CYS A 472 9.09 -3.55 15.03
CA CYS A 472 8.47 -2.26 14.74
C CYS A 472 9.30 -1.12 15.34
N ILE A 473 9.74 -0.18 14.51
CA ILE A 473 10.58 0.93 14.94
C ILE A 473 9.77 2.23 14.77
N HIS A 474 9.44 2.85 15.90
CA HIS A 474 8.80 4.17 15.93
C HIS A 474 9.79 5.30 16.18
N ASN A 475 10.81 5.05 17.02
CA ASN A 475 11.90 5.99 17.32
C ASN A 475 13.26 5.31 17.19
N ASN A 476 14.27 6.04 16.74
CA ASN A 476 15.64 5.54 16.56
C ASN A 476 16.26 4.97 17.85
N HIS A 477 15.85 5.46 19.02
CA HIS A 477 16.41 5.01 20.30
C HIS A 477 16.07 3.55 20.66
N HIS A 478 14.95 3.01 20.14
CA HIS A 478 14.56 1.61 20.43
C HIS A 478 15.37 0.59 19.63
N VAL A 479 15.99 1.02 18.52
CA VAL A 479 16.66 0.11 17.59
C VAL A 479 17.83 -0.57 18.28
N ALA A 480 18.69 0.20 18.95
CA ALA A 480 19.85 -0.34 19.66
C ALA A 480 19.45 -1.31 20.78
N SER A 481 18.42 -0.97 21.57
CA SER A 481 17.92 -1.81 22.66
C SER A 481 17.32 -3.13 22.16
N ILE A 482 16.55 -3.10 21.06
CA ILE A 482 15.98 -4.29 20.43
C ILE A 482 17.08 -5.21 19.88
N ILE A 483 18.10 -4.65 19.23
CA ILE A 483 19.21 -5.44 18.70
C ILE A 483 19.98 -6.11 19.83
N HIS A 484 20.32 -5.34 20.88
CA HIS A 484 21.01 -5.90 22.05
C HIS A 484 20.21 -7.00 22.72
N PHE A 485 18.89 -6.80 22.87
CA PHE A 485 17.98 -7.84 23.34
C PHE A 485 18.03 -9.12 22.48
N LEU A 486 18.04 -8.99 21.15
CA LEU A 486 18.12 -10.13 20.24
C LEU A 486 19.50 -10.82 20.25
N GLU A 487 20.59 -10.10 20.52
CA GLU A 487 21.93 -10.69 20.68
C GLU A 487 22.02 -11.63 21.89
N PHE A 488 21.26 -11.35 22.95
CA PHE A 488 21.16 -12.21 24.13
C PHE A 488 20.38 -13.50 23.89
N SER A 489 19.65 -13.61 22.77
CA SER A 489 18.86 -14.80 22.39
C SER A 489 19.67 -15.93 21.74
N ASN A 490 20.97 -16.00 22.02
CA ASN A 490 21.92 -16.99 21.50
C ASN A 490 21.86 -17.29 19.99
N PRO A 491 21.95 -16.31 19.08
CA PRO A 491 22.08 -16.58 17.64
C PRO A 491 23.28 -17.49 17.37
N THR A 492 23.05 -18.60 16.67
CA THR A 492 24.10 -19.52 16.22
C THR A 492 24.00 -19.70 14.70
N ARG A 493 25.03 -20.28 14.07
CA ARG A 493 24.98 -20.61 12.63
C ARG A 493 23.92 -21.66 12.27
N LEU A 494 23.50 -22.50 13.24
CA LEU A 494 22.45 -23.50 13.07
C LEU A 494 21.05 -22.89 13.26
N SER A 495 20.94 -21.86 14.10
CA SER A 495 19.70 -21.12 14.35
C SER A 495 19.93 -19.61 14.24
N PRO A 496 20.13 -19.09 13.01
CA PRO A 496 20.36 -17.66 12.80
C PRO A 496 19.10 -16.86 13.15
N ILE A 497 19.29 -15.62 13.58
CA ILE A 497 18.19 -14.68 13.83
C ILE A 497 18.12 -13.71 12.65
N SER A 498 16.94 -13.62 12.06
CA SER A 498 16.67 -12.73 10.94
C SER A 498 15.68 -11.67 11.39
N VAL A 499 16.13 -10.42 11.40
CA VAL A 499 15.39 -9.28 11.91
C VAL A 499 14.91 -8.42 10.75
N LEU A 500 13.60 -8.31 10.61
CA LEU A 500 12.97 -7.35 9.70
C LEU A 500 12.62 -6.09 10.49
N ALA A 501 13.45 -5.07 10.37
CA ALA A 501 13.26 -3.76 10.97
C ALA A 501 12.25 -2.95 10.14
N VAL A 502 11.03 -2.78 10.67
CA VAL A 502 9.94 -2.07 9.99
C VAL A 502 9.80 -0.66 10.57
N GLU A 503 10.19 0.35 9.78
CA GLU A 503 9.97 1.75 10.12
C GLU A 503 8.61 2.21 9.61
N LEU A 504 7.69 2.55 10.51
CA LEU A 504 6.32 2.96 10.18
C LEU A 504 6.24 4.48 10.10
N LEU A 505 5.85 4.99 8.92
CA LEU A 505 5.68 6.41 8.64
C LEU A 505 4.23 6.70 8.25
N LYS A 506 3.69 7.81 8.75
CA LYS A 506 2.37 8.30 8.34
C LYS A 506 2.41 8.73 6.88
N LEU A 507 1.45 8.27 6.08
CA LEU A 507 1.24 8.81 4.74
C LEU A 507 0.71 10.25 4.82
N GLN A 508 1.55 11.25 4.57
CA GLN A 508 1.16 12.64 4.31
C GLN A 508 1.25 12.86 2.79
N GLY A 509 0.12 12.97 2.08
CA GLY A 509 0.07 13.14 0.62
C GLY A 509 0.05 11.84 -0.22
N ARG A 510 -0.30 11.92 -1.51
CA ARG A 510 -0.66 10.75 -2.36
C ARG A 510 0.46 10.25 -3.31
N ALA A 511 0.53 8.92 -3.41
CA ALA A 511 1.15 8.01 -4.40
C ALA A 511 2.64 8.14 -4.80
N SER A 512 3.17 9.33 -5.12
CA SER A 512 4.54 9.44 -5.69
C SER A 512 5.67 9.50 -4.65
N ALA A 513 5.37 9.74 -3.38
CA ALA A 513 6.32 9.56 -2.26
C ALA A 513 6.55 8.08 -1.90
N MET A 514 5.85 7.14 -2.54
CA MET A 514 5.61 5.78 -2.02
C MET A 514 6.64 4.73 -2.48
N LEU A 515 7.53 5.07 -3.43
CA LEU A 515 8.64 4.22 -3.87
C LEU A 515 9.97 4.72 -3.29
N ILE A 516 10.23 4.41 -2.02
CA ILE A 516 11.59 4.42 -1.48
C ILE A 516 11.94 2.98 -1.15
N MET A 517 12.57 2.30 -2.12
CA MET A 517 13.31 1.08 -1.83
C MET A 517 14.72 1.45 -1.41
N HIS A 518 15.08 1.08 -0.18
CA HIS A 518 16.47 1.01 0.22
C HIS A 518 17.02 -0.32 -0.30
N ASP A 519 17.63 -0.25 -1.49
CA ASP A 519 18.33 -1.39 -2.07
C ASP A 519 19.63 -1.62 -1.28
N ASN A 520 19.78 -2.81 -0.69
CA ASN A 520 21.00 -3.21 -0.01
C ASN A 520 21.76 -4.19 -0.90
N GLY A 521 22.87 -3.73 -1.47
CA GLY A 521 23.81 -4.60 -2.18
C GLY A 521 24.20 -4.13 -3.58
N ASN A 522 24.96 -3.05 -3.68
CA ASN A 522 25.97 -2.97 -4.72
C ASN A 522 27.21 -2.23 -4.20
N LYS A 523 28.28 -2.99 -3.98
CA LYS A 523 29.62 -2.48 -3.74
C LYS A 523 30.04 -1.68 -4.98
N PHE A 524 29.90 -0.36 -4.93
CA PHE A 524 30.60 0.52 -5.86
C PHE A 524 31.64 1.35 -5.11
N ASN A 525 32.84 1.29 -5.67
CA ASN A 525 34.10 1.84 -5.21
C ASN A 525 33.95 3.31 -4.78
N ASN A 526 34.32 3.61 -3.53
CA ASN A 526 34.51 4.97 -3.05
C ASN A 526 35.80 5.51 -3.66
N ASN A 527 35.68 6.46 -4.56
CA ASN A 527 36.62 7.56 -4.73
C ASN A 527 35.91 8.67 -5.51
N ASN A 528 35.34 9.63 -4.78
CA ASN A 528 35.50 11.06 -5.07
C ASN A 528 34.72 11.88 -4.03
N SER A 529 35.49 12.60 -3.23
CA SER A 529 35.04 13.73 -2.42
C SER A 529 34.41 14.80 -3.31
N PHE A 530 33.13 15.09 -3.12
CA PHE A 530 32.54 16.33 -3.63
C PHE A 530 31.84 17.06 -2.48
N ASN A 531 32.50 18.12 -2.04
CA ASN A 531 31.97 19.12 -1.13
C ASN A 531 30.78 19.82 -1.80
N SER A 532 29.60 19.75 -1.17
CA SER A 532 28.57 20.76 -1.41
C SER A 532 27.79 21.01 -0.12
N SER A 533 27.98 22.23 0.39
CA SER A 533 27.14 22.88 1.38
C SER A 533 25.73 23.06 0.79
N GLN A 534 24.75 22.30 1.28
CA GLN A 534 23.34 22.56 1.03
C GLN A 534 22.55 22.58 2.33
N GLY A 535 21.72 23.61 2.43
CA GLY A 535 20.94 24.02 3.58
C GLY A 535 19.90 23.00 4.03
N LYS A 536 19.55 23.16 5.29
CA LYS A 536 18.69 22.34 6.13
C LYS A 536 17.28 22.22 5.56
N ALA A 537 16.91 21.01 5.15
CA ALA A 537 15.54 20.52 5.25
C ALA A 537 15.49 19.59 6.48
N ASN A 538 15.19 20.19 7.63
CA ASN A 538 15.08 19.52 8.92
C ASN A 538 13.70 18.85 9.05
N CYS A 539 13.48 17.76 8.30
CA CYS A 539 12.51 16.74 8.70
C CYS A 539 13.07 15.36 8.33
N LYS A 540 13.48 14.61 9.36
CA LYS A 540 13.82 13.17 9.37
C LYS A 540 14.88 12.65 8.38
N ARG A 541 15.85 13.46 7.94
CA ARG A 541 17.05 12.93 7.23
C ARG A 541 18.12 12.36 8.17
N ASN A 542 18.14 12.78 9.43
CA ASN A 542 19.14 12.34 10.42
C ASN A 542 18.95 10.88 10.87
N ASN A 543 17.73 10.35 10.76
CA ASN A 543 17.44 8.98 11.19
C ASN A 543 18.02 7.91 10.25
N ILE A 544 18.24 8.25 8.97
CA ILE A 544 18.63 7.33 7.91
C ILE A 544 20.15 7.11 7.88
N THR A 545 20.94 8.12 8.21
CA THR A 545 22.41 8.05 8.23
C THR A 545 22.94 7.23 9.41
N GLU A 546 22.28 7.30 10.58
CA GLU A 546 22.72 6.58 11.78
C GLU A 546 22.32 5.10 11.79
N LEU A 547 21.19 4.74 11.16
CA LEU A 547 20.77 3.33 11.04
C LEU A 547 21.67 2.55 10.07
N ASN A 548 22.08 3.15 8.95
CA ASN A 548 23.00 2.52 8.00
C ASN A 548 24.41 2.31 8.61
N THR A 549 24.84 3.19 9.52
CA THR A 549 26.07 2.96 10.30
C THR A 549 25.92 1.82 11.29
N LEU A 550 24.71 1.58 11.81
CA LEU A 550 24.40 0.49 12.73
C LEU A 550 24.30 -0.87 12.00
N ASP A 551 23.68 -0.93 10.81
CA ASP A 551 23.66 -2.13 9.95
C ASP A 551 25.08 -2.61 9.61
N ASN A 552 25.99 -1.68 9.35
CA ASN A 552 27.40 -2.01 9.14
C ASN A 552 28.06 -2.55 10.43
N LEU A 553 27.73 -1.98 11.61
CA LEU A 553 28.28 -2.43 12.90
C LEU A 553 27.76 -3.81 13.34
N ILE A 554 26.49 -4.12 13.09
CA ILE A 554 25.88 -5.42 13.48
C ILE A 554 26.41 -6.54 12.59
N ASN A 555 26.45 -6.32 11.27
CA ASN A 555 26.98 -7.30 10.32
C ASN A 555 28.49 -7.55 10.54
N LEU A 556 29.23 -6.57 11.09
CA LEU A 556 30.61 -6.74 11.52
C LEU A 556 30.77 -7.48 12.86
N ARG A 557 29.74 -7.48 13.72
CA ARG A 557 29.82 -8.00 15.11
C ARG A 557 29.32 -9.43 15.30
N ASN A 558 28.38 -9.90 14.48
CA ASN A 558 27.86 -11.28 14.53
C ASN A 558 27.34 -11.76 13.16
N GLU A 559 28.02 -12.73 12.53
CA GLU A 559 27.57 -13.34 11.25
C GLU A 559 26.24 -14.12 11.35
N ALA A 560 25.71 -14.33 12.56
CA ALA A 560 24.49 -15.11 12.80
C ALA A 560 23.22 -14.26 12.98
N ILE A 561 23.32 -12.92 12.93
CA ILE A 561 22.16 -12.01 12.91
C ILE A 561 22.12 -11.30 11.56
N ALA A 562 21.05 -11.48 10.80
CA ALA A 562 20.79 -10.72 9.58
C ALA A 562 19.74 -9.64 9.86
N VAL A 563 20.01 -8.39 9.49
CA VAL A 563 19.06 -7.28 9.64
C VAL A 563 18.66 -6.75 8.27
N ASN A 564 17.37 -6.73 8.00
CA ASN A 564 16.77 -6.17 6.79
C ASN A 564 15.86 -5.01 7.18
N LYS A 565 16.03 -3.85 6.54
CA LYS A 565 15.20 -2.67 6.79
C LYS A 565 14.09 -2.53 5.76
N VAL A 566 12.87 -2.23 6.21
CA VAL A 566 11.73 -1.88 5.35
C VAL A 566 11.01 -0.67 5.93
N THR A 567 10.70 0.32 5.10
CA THR A 567 9.95 1.52 5.53
C THR A 567 8.52 1.44 5.01
N VAL A 568 7.54 1.34 5.92
CA VAL A 568 6.11 1.24 5.65
C VAL A 568 5.42 2.59 5.77
N MET A 569 4.68 2.98 4.74
CA MET A 569 3.91 4.24 4.66
C MET A 569 2.45 3.90 4.44
N SER A 570 1.62 4.14 5.45
CA SER A 570 0.18 3.93 5.39
C SER A 570 -0.59 4.89 6.31
N PRO A 571 -1.91 5.03 6.12
CA PRO A 571 -2.77 5.69 7.09
C PRO A 571 -2.76 4.95 8.43
N TYR A 572 -2.85 5.69 9.56
CA TYR A 572 -2.83 5.08 10.90
C TYR A 572 -3.88 3.98 11.10
N SER A 573 -5.05 4.15 10.48
CA SER A 573 -6.16 3.19 10.58
C SER A 573 -5.87 1.83 9.94
N THR A 574 -4.92 1.73 9.01
CA THR A 574 -4.60 0.48 8.30
C THR A 574 -3.15 0.03 8.51
N MET A 575 -2.36 0.74 9.32
CA MET A 575 -0.96 0.39 9.59
C MET A 575 -0.81 -1.00 10.21
N TYR A 576 -1.72 -1.40 11.10
CA TYR A 576 -1.68 -2.72 11.72
C TYR A 576 -1.86 -3.84 10.69
N GLU A 577 -2.72 -3.64 9.68
CA GLU A 577 -2.94 -4.62 8.61
C GLU A 577 -1.65 -4.83 7.81
N ASP A 578 -0.89 -3.77 7.53
CA ASP A 578 0.39 -3.88 6.85
C ASP A 578 1.42 -4.66 7.69
N ILE A 579 1.47 -4.42 9.01
CA ILE A 579 2.36 -5.16 9.93
C ILE A 579 2.02 -6.65 9.90
N CYS A 580 0.74 -7.00 10.04
CA CYS A 580 0.27 -8.39 10.01
C CYS A 580 0.53 -9.05 8.65
N ASN A 581 0.24 -8.37 7.54
CA ASN A 581 0.48 -8.88 6.19
C ASN A 581 1.96 -9.14 5.92
N ILE A 582 2.85 -8.23 6.36
CA ILE A 582 4.30 -8.43 6.23
C ILE A 582 4.75 -9.61 7.11
N ALA A 583 4.20 -9.73 8.32
CA ALA A 583 4.48 -10.85 9.21
C ALA A 583 4.11 -12.19 8.56
N ASP A 584 2.97 -12.25 7.86
CA ASP A 584 2.55 -13.42 7.12
C ASP A 584 3.45 -13.73 5.92
N GLU A 585 3.68 -12.72 5.06
CA GLU A 585 4.46 -12.86 3.83
C GLU A 585 5.89 -13.34 4.11
N LYS A 586 6.56 -12.74 5.11
CA LYS A 586 7.96 -13.07 5.46
C LYS A 586 8.08 -14.26 6.41
N ARG A 587 6.96 -14.88 6.74
CA ARG A 587 6.85 -16.00 7.67
C ARG A 587 7.43 -15.74 9.06
N ILE A 588 7.11 -14.59 9.63
CA ILE A 588 7.63 -14.13 10.93
C ILE A 588 7.09 -15.02 12.07
N THR A 589 7.96 -15.31 13.05
CA THR A 589 7.64 -16.09 14.24
C THR A 589 7.29 -15.21 15.43
N LEU A 590 7.92 -14.03 15.55
CA LEU A 590 7.71 -13.07 16.63
C LEU A 590 7.61 -11.64 16.07
N ILE A 591 6.52 -10.94 16.36
CA ILE A 591 6.41 -9.49 16.16
C ILE A 591 6.81 -8.79 17.45
N LEU A 592 7.83 -7.93 17.39
CA LEU A 592 8.31 -7.15 18.53
C LEU A 592 7.89 -5.69 18.36
N ILE A 593 7.08 -5.19 19.29
CA ILE A 593 6.50 -3.84 19.25
C ILE A 593 6.97 -3.06 20.49
N PRO A 594 7.51 -1.84 20.33
CA PRO A 594 7.91 -1.03 21.48
C PRO A 594 6.67 -0.45 22.18
N PHE A 595 6.76 -0.32 23.50
CA PHE A 595 5.72 0.32 24.30
C PHE A 595 5.70 1.84 24.09
N PHE A 596 4.49 2.42 23.95
CA PHE A 596 4.31 3.81 23.50
C PHE A 596 4.63 4.86 24.56
N LYS A 597 4.54 4.53 25.87
CA LYS A 597 4.73 5.49 26.97
C LYS A 597 6.17 5.40 27.48
N GLN A 598 6.96 6.46 27.26
CA GLN A 598 8.31 6.59 27.80
C GLN A 598 8.27 7.41 29.09
N ILE A 599 8.92 6.92 30.15
CA ILE A 599 9.21 7.70 31.36
C ILE A 599 10.61 8.29 31.16
N LYS A 600 10.73 9.63 31.11
CA LYS A 600 12.04 10.29 31.01
C LYS A 600 12.74 10.26 32.37
N ASP A 601 14.04 9.96 32.37
CA ASP A 601 14.93 9.84 33.54
C ASP A 601 15.14 11.13 34.38
N ASN A 602 14.35 12.21 34.19
CA ASN A 602 14.61 13.49 34.86
C ASN A 602 13.98 13.67 36.24
N ASP A 603 13.10 12.77 36.70
CA ASP A 603 12.45 12.91 38.01
C ASP A 603 13.16 12.06 39.08
N ALA A 604 14.39 12.46 39.40
CA ALA A 604 15.18 11.89 40.50
C ALA A 604 14.84 12.48 41.89
N THR A 605 13.63 12.98 42.09
CA THR A 605 13.12 13.40 43.40
C THR A 605 11.82 12.67 43.69
N GLY A 606 11.89 11.63 44.51
CA GLY A 606 10.74 10.82 44.86
C GLY A 606 9.70 11.63 45.63
N VAL A 607 8.59 11.97 44.97
CA VAL A 607 7.25 12.13 45.54
C VAL A 607 6.23 11.86 44.41
N GLY A 608 5.34 10.89 44.63
CA GLY A 608 3.96 10.88 44.13
C GLY A 608 3.66 11.18 42.66
N SER A 609 3.27 10.12 41.96
CA SER A 609 2.11 10.09 41.06
C SER A 609 2.26 10.59 39.62
N ILE A 610 1.74 9.74 38.73
CA ILE A 610 1.32 9.95 37.35
C ILE A 610 0.50 11.27 37.17
N ALA A 611 -0.03 11.85 38.23
CA ALA A 611 -0.67 13.17 38.24
C ALA A 611 0.28 14.36 37.95
N ALA A 612 1.59 14.28 38.24
CA ALA A 612 2.53 15.38 37.96
C ALA A 612 2.85 15.51 36.46
N ALA A 613 2.84 14.40 35.71
CA ALA A 613 2.97 14.43 34.25
C ALA A 613 1.74 15.08 33.57
N ALA A 614 0.56 15.02 34.19
CA ALA A 614 -0.62 15.75 33.73
C ALA A 614 -0.55 17.26 34.03
N ALA A 615 0.20 17.68 35.05
CA ALA A 615 0.32 19.08 35.45
C ALA A 615 1.45 19.87 34.74
N ALA A 616 2.45 19.18 34.18
CA ALA A 616 3.54 19.81 33.41
C ALA A 616 3.21 20.01 31.91
N ASN A 617 2.05 19.54 31.43
CA ASN A 617 1.67 19.49 30.02
C ASN A 617 0.94 20.76 29.50
N VAL A 618 1.47 21.96 29.77
CA VAL A 618 0.88 23.21 29.22
C VAL A 618 1.66 23.74 28.00
N SER A 619 2.69 23.05 27.52
CA SER A 619 3.47 23.54 26.37
C SER A 619 4.01 22.46 25.40
N SER A 620 3.15 21.65 24.78
CA SER A 620 3.42 21.03 23.46
C SER A 620 2.23 20.20 22.96
N SER A 621 1.26 20.84 22.29
CA SER A 621 0.04 20.21 21.75
C SER A 621 0.24 19.23 20.58
N THR A 622 1.48 18.98 20.15
CA THR A 622 1.79 18.12 18.99
C THR A 622 2.30 16.72 19.35
N GLN A 623 2.71 16.46 20.60
CA GLN A 623 3.19 15.13 21.01
C GLN A 623 2.08 14.21 21.54
N GLU A 624 1.00 14.75 22.13
CA GLU A 624 -0.09 13.95 22.69
C GLU A 624 -0.90 13.19 21.62
N SER A 625 -1.00 13.72 20.40
CA SER A 625 -1.73 13.06 19.31
C SER A 625 -1.04 11.77 18.86
N ASP A 626 0.30 11.75 18.79
CA ASP A 626 1.07 10.63 18.23
C ASP A 626 1.03 9.39 19.14
N HIS A 627 1.02 9.58 20.46
CA HIS A 627 0.97 8.47 21.43
C HIS A 627 -0.37 7.72 21.39
N HIS A 628 -1.48 8.43 21.21
CA HIS A 628 -2.80 7.80 21.08
C HIS A 628 -2.89 6.93 19.81
N PHE A 629 -2.29 7.37 18.71
CA PHE A 629 -2.25 6.59 17.46
C PHE A 629 -1.40 5.32 17.59
N ILE A 630 -0.22 5.40 18.22
CA ILE A 630 0.65 4.22 18.42
C ILE A 630 -0.05 3.19 19.31
N ARG A 631 -0.73 3.64 20.37
CA ARG A 631 -1.51 2.75 21.24
C ARG A 631 -2.60 2.01 20.46
N ALA A 632 -3.37 2.72 19.64
CA ALA A 632 -4.41 2.11 18.80
C ALA A 632 -3.82 1.09 17.80
N ILE A 633 -2.64 1.36 17.23
CA ILE A 633 -1.96 0.39 16.37
C ILE A 633 -1.55 -0.85 17.15
N ASN A 634 -0.91 -0.69 18.32
CA ASN A 634 -0.47 -1.81 19.14
C ASN A 634 -1.63 -2.73 19.52
N GLN A 635 -2.78 -2.15 19.92
CA GLN A 635 -3.99 -2.91 20.23
C GLN A 635 -4.50 -3.69 19.00
N ASN A 636 -4.63 -3.03 17.85
CA ASN A 636 -5.07 -3.71 16.63
C ASN A 636 -4.11 -4.82 16.17
N VAL A 637 -2.79 -4.66 16.39
CA VAL A 637 -1.83 -5.74 16.12
C VAL A 637 -2.00 -6.89 17.11
N LEU A 638 -2.22 -6.60 18.40
CA LEU A 638 -2.46 -7.62 19.43
C LEU A 638 -3.69 -8.49 19.14
N ASP A 639 -4.70 -7.92 18.50
CA ASP A 639 -5.94 -8.63 18.15
C ASP A 639 -5.84 -9.44 16.85
N ASN A 640 -5.04 -8.97 15.88
CA ASN A 640 -5.04 -9.52 14.50
C ASN A 640 -3.74 -10.23 14.09
N ALA A 641 -2.70 -10.28 14.93
CA ALA A 641 -1.42 -10.85 14.49
C ALA A 641 -1.51 -12.36 14.19
N PRO A 642 -0.84 -12.83 13.13
CA PRO A 642 -0.81 -14.25 12.74
C PRO A 642 0.22 -15.10 13.51
N CYS A 643 1.00 -14.48 14.40
CA CYS A 643 2.06 -15.09 15.18
C CYS A 643 2.19 -14.44 16.55
N SER A 644 3.08 -14.97 17.39
CA SER A 644 3.29 -14.47 18.75
C SER A 644 3.83 -13.04 18.74
N ILE A 645 3.43 -12.27 19.75
CA ILE A 645 3.75 -10.84 19.87
C ILE A 645 4.53 -10.62 21.15
N GLY A 646 5.59 -9.80 21.07
CA GLY A 646 6.33 -9.31 22.22
C GLY A 646 6.20 -7.80 22.30
N ILE A 647 5.67 -7.28 23.40
CA ILE A 647 5.72 -5.86 23.74
C ILE A 647 6.98 -5.60 24.53
N PHE A 648 7.85 -4.75 24.00
CA PHE A 648 9.12 -4.41 24.62
C PHE A 648 9.04 -3.04 25.30
N VAL A 649 9.18 -3.03 26.62
CA VAL A 649 9.25 -1.82 27.46
C VAL A 649 10.72 -1.57 27.78
N ASP A 650 11.33 -0.64 27.07
CA ASP A 650 12.73 -0.27 27.29
C ASP A 650 12.85 0.73 28.46
N ARG A 651 13.62 0.37 29.48
CA ARG A 651 13.99 1.24 30.61
C ARG A 651 15.51 1.48 30.70
N GLY A 652 16.19 1.52 29.56
CA GLY A 652 17.62 1.83 29.48
C GLY A 652 18.52 0.59 29.50
N LEU A 653 18.07 -0.50 28.87
CA LEU A 653 18.85 -1.75 28.74
C LEU A 653 20.23 -1.49 28.09
N ASN A 654 20.30 -0.52 27.17
CA ASN A 654 21.49 -0.15 26.42
C ASN A 654 22.47 0.75 27.20
N THR A 655 21.97 1.63 28.08
CA THR A 655 22.79 2.63 28.79
C THR A 655 23.65 2.00 29.89
N ARG A 656 23.19 0.90 30.49
CA ARG A 656 23.89 0.18 31.56
C ARG A 656 25.04 -0.67 31.03
N THR A 657 24.84 -1.37 29.91
CA THR A 657 25.88 -2.16 29.25
C THR A 657 27.02 -1.29 28.70
N PHE A 658 26.75 -0.03 28.34
CA PHE A 658 27.75 0.87 27.75
C PHE A 658 28.44 1.82 28.75
N LYS A 659 27.79 2.26 29.84
CA LYS A 659 28.45 3.13 30.84
C LYS A 659 29.51 2.43 31.69
N GLU A 660 29.50 1.10 31.77
CA GLU A 660 30.43 0.32 32.59
C GLU A 660 31.44 -0.51 31.77
N SER A 661 31.33 -0.54 30.44
CA SER A 661 32.28 -1.22 29.54
C SER A 661 33.68 -0.59 29.50
N SER A 662 33.90 0.50 30.23
CA SER A 662 35.22 1.11 30.45
C SER A 662 36.06 0.37 31.51
N LYS A 663 35.54 -0.68 32.14
CA LYS A 663 36.30 -1.60 33.01
C LYS A 663 36.11 -3.03 32.51
N GLU A 664 37.19 -3.80 32.43
CA GLU A 664 37.38 -5.09 31.72
C GLU A 664 36.47 -6.29 32.13
N HIS A 665 35.30 -6.09 32.73
CA HIS A 665 34.39 -7.17 33.11
C HIS A 665 33.12 -7.15 32.24
N MET A 666 32.92 -8.18 31.40
CA MET A 666 31.65 -8.37 30.69
C MET A 666 30.51 -8.49 31.71
N HIS A 667 29.56 -7.54 31.67
CA HIS A 667 28.40 -7.53 32.54
C HIS A 667 27.54 -8.78 32.29
N LYS A 668 27.12 -9.44 33.38
CA LYS A 668 26.23 -10.59 33.36
C LYS A 668 24.79 -10.11 33.27
N LEU A 669 24.09 -10.40 32.18
CA LEU A 669 22.67 -10.07 32.02
C LEU A 669 21.83 -11.00 32.92
N ARG A 670 21.05 -10.42 33.84
CA ARG A 670 20.13 -11.17 34.69
C ARG A 670 18.71 -11.07 34.16
N VAL A 671 18.13 -12.19 33.75
CA VAL A 671 16.77 -12.27 33.19
C VAL A 671 15.90 -13.07 34.15
N ALA A 672 14.76 -12.50 34.54
CA ALA A 672 13.74 -13.18 35.35
C ALA A 672 12.51 -13.48 34.49
N VAL A 673 12.04 -14.72 34.50
CA VAL A 673 10.79 -15.15 33.86
C VAL A 673 9.76 -15.41 34.96
N LEU A 674 8.66 -14.66 34.94
CA LEU A 674 7.55 -14.85 35.85
C LEU A 674 6.52 -15.77 35.19
N PHE A 675 6.24 -16.91 35.81
CA PHE A 675 5.29 -17.91 35.30
C PHE A 675 4.15 -18.08 36.30
N VAL A 676 3.00 -17.52 35.99
CA VAL A 676 1.75 -17.66 36.77
C VAL A 676 0.91 -18.81 36.22
N GLY A 677 0.90 -18.99 34.90
CA GLY A 677 0.19 -20.05 34.19
C GLY A 677 -0.51 -19.55 32.93
N GLY A 678 -0.61 -20.42 31.93
CA GLY A 678 -1.34 -20.18 30.68
C GLY A 678 -0.49 -20.01 29.42
N PRO A 679 -1.14 -19.82 28.25
CA PRO A 679 -0.52 -19.84 26.92
C PRO A 679 0.58 -18.81 26.75
N ASP A 680 0.33 -17.59 27.22
CA ASP A 680 1.25 -16.46 27.10
C ASP A 680 2.54 -16.67 27.92
N ASP A 681 2.42 -17.23 29.13
CA ASP A 681 3.55 -17.55 30.00
C ASP A 681 4.39 -18.70 29.43
N ARG A 682 3.75 -19.71 28.84
CA ARG A 682 4.46 -20.78 28.10
C ARG A 682 5.26 -20.20 26.93
N GLU A 683 4.73 -19.18 26.26
CA GLU A 683 5.39 -18.53 25.14
C GLU A 683 6.59 -17.68 25.58
N ALA A 684 6.44 -16.96 26.70
CA ALA A 684 7.54 -16.25 27.35
C ALA A 684 8.66 -17.22 27.78
N LEU A 685 8.29 -18.37 28.36
CA LEU A 685 9.24 -19.42 28.74
C LEU A 685 9.93 -20.05 27.52
N ALA A 686 9.21 -20.25 26.42
CA ALA A 686 9.77 -20.73 25.16
C ALA A 686 10.81 -19.76 24.57
N TYR A 687 10.56 -18.46 24.68
CA TYR A 687 11.55 -17.46 24.29
C TYR A 687 12.78 -17.49 25.20
N ALA A 688 12.58 -17.55 26.52
CA ALA A 688 13.66 -17.64 27.51
C ALA A 688 14.56 -18.88 27.31
N LYS A 689 13.99 -20.01 26.89
CA LYS A 689 14.74 -21.22 26.54
C LYS A 689 15.82 -20.98 25.48
N ARG A 690 15.63 -20.02 24.56
CA ARG A 690 16.64 -19.65 23.55
C ARG A 690 17.90 -19.04 24.17
N MET A 691 17.83 -18.52 25.40
CA MET A 691 18.95 -17.90 26.11
C MET A 691 19.83 -18.90 26.88
N PHE A 692 19.44 -20.17 27.01
CA PHE A 692 20.10 -21.20 27.86
C PHE A 692 21.61 -21.31 27.70
N ARG A 693 22.10 -21.25 26.46
CA ARG A 693 23.49 -21.54 26.12
C ARG A 693 24.35 -20.28 25.96
N ARG A 694 23.86 -19.10 26.36
CA ARG A 694 24.68 -17.88 26.42
C ARG A 694 25.48 -17.82 27.74
N PRO A 695 26.82 -17.71 27.68
CA PRO A 695 27.64 -17.73 28.90
C PRO A 695 27.43 -16.52 29.82
N ASN A 696 26.98 -15.39 29.27
CA ASN A 696 26.80 -14.13 30.00
C ASN A 696 25.35 -13.85 30.43
N VAL A 697 24.44 -14.80 30.22
CA VAL A 697 23.03 -14.66 30.61
C VAL A 697 22.76 -15.58 31.79
N HIS A 698 22.27 -15.01 32.90
CA HIS A 698 21.73 -15.74 34.04
C HIS A 698 20.21 -15.67 33.98
N LEU A 699 19.58 -16.83 33.82
CA LEU A 699 18.13 -16.94 33.68
C LEU A 699 17.55 -17.49 34.99
N MET A 700 16.61 -16.77 35.59
CA MET A 700 15.82 -17.25 36.72
C MET A 700 14.36 -17.40 36.31
N VAL A 701 13.82 -18.61 36.40
CA VAL A 701 12.40 -18.88 36.17
C VAL A 701 11.71 -19.06 37.51
N ILE A 702 10.70 -18.23 37.78
CA ILE A 702 9.91 -18.30 39.00
C ILE A 702 8.49 -18.71 38.64
N ARG A 703 8.10 -19.90 39.10
CA ARG A 703 6.73 -20.40 38.96
C ARG A 703 5.94 -20.08 40.21
N PHE A 704 4.85 -19.33 40.07
CA PHE A 704 3.89 -19.08 41.14
C PHE A 704 2.82 -20.15 41.12
N ILE A 705 2.60 -20.80 42.27
CA ILE A 705 1.61 -21.86 42.43
C ILE A 705 0.55 -21.35 43.41
N PRO A 706 -0.76 -21.44 43.08
CA PRO A 706 -1.81 -21.09 44.02
C PRO A 706 -1.75 -22.01 45.25
N GLY A 707 -1.74 -21.43 46.44
CA GLY A 707 -1.79 -22.19 47.70
C GLY A 707 -3.20 -22.66 48.07
N PRO A 708 -3.35 -23.45 49.13
CA PRO A 708 -4.63 -24.04 49.53
C PRO A 708 -5.69 -23.02 49.96
N ASP A 709 -5.28 -21.82 50.36
CA ASP A 709 -6.17 -20.71 50.73
C ASP A 709 -6.42 -19.74 49.56
N ALA A 710 -5.90 -20.04 48.36
CA ALA A 710 -6.18 -19.22 47.19
C ALA A 710 -7.67 -19.35 46.83
N ILE A 711 -8.31 -18.23 46.49
CA ILE A 711 -9.70 -18.19 46.06
C ILE A 711 -9.85 -19.12 44.86
N ASP A 712 -10.50 -20.26 45.03
CA ASP A 712 -11.05 -21.02 43.89
C ASP A 712 -12.10 -20.10 43.26
N ILE A 713 -11.77 -19.53 42.10
CA ILE A 713 -12.76 -18.81 41.29
C ILE A 713 -13.77 -19.87 40.84
N ASN A 714 -14.78 -20.10 41.66
CA ASN A 714 -16.00 -20.74 41.23
C ASN A 714 -16.65 -19.77 40.23
N PRO A 715 -16.94 -20.18 38.98
CA PRO A 715 -17.60 -19.34 37.98
C PRO A 715 -19.08 -19.08 38.29
N ILE A 716 -19.46 -19.06 39.57
CA ILE A 716 -20.82 -18.88 40.08
C ILE A 716 -21.20 -17.38 40.14
N GLU A 717 -20.26 -16.44 39.96
CA GLU A 717 -20.55 -15.00 39.98
C GLU A 717 -20.96 -14.40 38.62
N PHE A 718 -21.34 -15.22 37.62
CA PHE A 718 -21.93 -14.73 36.37
C PHE A 718 -23.44 -15.05 36.33
N PRO A 719 -24.34 -14.05 36.36
CA PRO A 719 -25.79 -14.28 36.37
C PRO A 719 -26.38 -14.89 35.09
N ASP A 720 -25.61 -15.04 34.00
CA ASP A 720 -26.15 -15.29 32.65
C ASP A 720 -25.49 -16.44 31.85
N ALA A 721 -24.72 -17.35 32.48
CA ALA A 721 -24.06 -18.45 31.75
C ALA A 721 -24.70 -19.83 32.00
N ASP A 722 -25.16 -20.49 30.93
CA ASP A 722 -25.68 -21.86 30.94
C ASP A 722 -24.71 -22.83 31.64
N THR A 723 -25.26 -23.78 32.40
CA THR A 723 -24.53 -24.81 33.17
C THR A 723 -23.50 -25.59 32.35
N ASP A 724 -23.72 -25.75 31.05
CA ASP A 724 -22.80 -26.46 30.13
C ASP A 724 -21.52 -25.65 29.83
N ASN A 725 -21.62 -24.32 29.79
CA ASN A 725 -20.46 -23.42 29.55
C ASN A 725 -19.50 -23.42 30.75
N ILE A 726 -20.02 -23.59 31.96
CA ILE A 726 -19.23 -23.68 33.19
C ILE A 726 -18.40 -24.97 33.24
N ILE A 727 -18.99 -26.10 32.83
CA ILE A 727 -18.28 -27.39 32.78
C ILE A 727 -17.19 -27.36 31.71
N ALA A 728 -17.47 -26.75 30.55
CA ALA A 728 -16.49 -26.57 29.49
C ALA A 728 -15.31 -25.67 29.93
N ALA A 729 -15.59 -24.56 30.63
CA ALA A 729 -14.57 -23.66 31.15
C ALA A 729 -13.66 -24.33 32.19
N ASN A 730 -14.24 -25.12 33.11
CA ASN A 730 -13.45 -25.86 34.11
C ASN A 730 -12.58 -26.95 33.48
N LYS A 731 -13.10 -27.68 32.47
CA LYS A 731 -12.29 -28.66 31.72
C LYS A 731 -11.15 -28.00 30.94
N ALA A 732 -11.40 -26.84 30.33
CA ALA A 732 -10.38 -26.09 29.60
C ALA A 732 -9.27 -25.59 30.54
N SER A 733 -9.62 -25.04 31.71
CA SER A 733 -8.66 -24.58 32.72
C SER A 733 -7.79 -25.73 33.26
N GLU A 734 -8.40 -26.89 33.53
CA GLU A 734 -7.64 -28.06 34.00
C GLU A 734 -6.72 -28.63 32.91
N GLN A 735 -7.16 -28.66 31.66
CA GLN A 735 -6.32 -29.03 30.52
C GLN A 735 -5.14 -28.08 30.37
N GLU A 736 -5.36 -26.78 30.55
CA GLU A 736 -4.33 -25.74 30.49
C GLU A 736 -3.26 -25.94 31.58
N ARG A 737 -3.66 -26.23 32.82
CA ARG A 737 -2.74 -26.55 33.92
C ARG A 737 -1.91 -27.79 33.64
N ARG A 738 -2.50 -28.83 33.05
CA ARG A 738 -1.76 -30.05 32.65
C ARG A 738 -0.74 -29.74 31.57
N THR A 739 -1.11 -28.93 30.58
CA THR A 739 -0.16 -28.49 29.55
C THR A 739 0.97 -27.64 30.14
N ASP A 740 0.68 -26.73 31.08
CA ASP A 740 1.70 -25.96 31.81
C ASP A 740 2.66 -26.86 32.57
N ALA A 741 2.15 -27.83 33.33
CA ALA A 741 2.98 -28.77 34.06
C ALA A 741 3.89 -29.57 33.13
N SER A 742 3.36 -30.06 32.01
CA SER A 742 4.15 -30.81 31.03
C SER A 742 5.27 -29.96 30.39
N TYR A 743 4.97 -28.71 30.04
CA TYR A 743 5.94 -27.80 29.42
C TYR A 743 7.04 -27.39 30.39
N VAL A 744 6.70 -27.12 31.65
CA VAL A 744 7.67 -26.81 32.71
C VAL A 744 8.59 -28.01 32.99
N VAL A 745 8.06 -29.24 32.98
CA VAL A 745 8.89 -30.45 33.13
C VAL A 745 9.87 -30.58 31.97
N GLN A 746 9.43 -30.36 30.73
CA GLN A 746 10.31 -30.36 29.58
C GLN A 746 11.42 -29.29 29.70
N PHE A 747 11.05 -28.07 30.11
CA PHE A 747 12.00 -26.99 30.35
C PHE A 747 13.06 -27.39 31.40
N LYS A 748 12.63 -27.99 32.53
CA LYS A 748 13.54 -28.46 33.59
C LYS A 748 14.55 -29.47 33.06
N ILE A 749 14.10 -30.45 32.28
CA ILE A 749 14.97 -31.50 31.69
C ILE A 749 16.07 -30.86 30.82
N GLU A 750 15.72 -29.91 29.99
CA GLU A 750 16.67 -29.24 29.09
C GLU A 750 17.59 -28.25 29.81
N ALA A 751 17.14 -27.70 30.94
CA ALA A 751 17.92 -26.79 31.77
C ALA A 751 18.99 -27.51 32.62
N VAL A 752 18.89 -28.85 32.82
CA VAL A 752 19.84 -29.62 33.65
C VAL A 752 21.30 -29.42 33.23
N ASP A 753 21.56 -29.33 31.93
CA ASP A 753 22.92 -29.16 31.39
C ASP A 753 23.42 -27.70 31.45
N CYS A 754 22.59 -26.74 31.91
CA CYS A 754 22.85 -25.31 31.84
C CYS A 754 23.13 -24.70 33.23
N LYS A 755 24.39 -24.39 33.53
CA LYS A 755 24.83 -23.84 34.83
C LYS A 755 24.25 -22.47 35.20
N ASN A 756 23.78 -21.71 34.22
CA ASN A 756 23.31 -20.34 34.41
C ASN A 756 21.77 -20.23 34.51
N VAL A 757 21.05 -21.36 34.50
CA VAL A 757 19.59 -21.40 34.57
C VAL A 757 19.17 -21.88 35.96
N HIS A 758 18.37 -21.08 36.64
CA HIS A 758 17.80 -21.40 37.96
C HIS A 758 16.29 -21.44 37.86
N TYR A 759 15.67 -22.37 38.57
CA TYR A 759 14.23 -22.55 38.61
C TYR A 759 13.76 -22.60 40.07
N VAL A 760 12.74 -21.81 40.41
CA VAL A 760 12.17 -21.73 41.77
C VAL A 760 10.65 -21.77 41.69
N GLU A 761 10.03 -22.55 42.58
CA GLU A 761 8.58 -22.55 42.79
C GLU A 761 8.25 -21.78 44.06
N LYS A 762 7.25 -20.90 43.99
CA LYS A 762 6.76 -20.12 45.12
C LYS A 762 5.26 -20.28 45.25
N VAL A 763 4.80 -20.64 46.44
CA VAL A 763 3.38 -20.80 46.74
C VAL A 763 2.79 -19.45 47.16
N VAL A 764 1.69 -19.05 46.54
CA VAL A 764 1.06 -17.74 46.75
C VAL A 764 -0.44 -17.92 46.90
N ASN A 765 -1.04 -17.27 47.91
CA ASN A 765 -2.47 -17.38 48.17
C ASN A 765 -3.27 -16.27 47.46
N ASN A 766 -2.81 -15.02 47.52
CA ASN A 766 -3.53 -13.84 47.01
C ASN A 766 -2.63 -12.95 46.15
N THR A 767 -3.24 -12.04 45.39
CA THR A 767 -2.56 -11.01 44.58
C THR A 767 -1.59 -10.14 45.39
N GLU A 768 -1.93 -9.78 46.62
CA GLU A 768 -1.05 -9.00 47.49
C GLU A 768 0.24 -9.77 47.82
N HIS A 769 0.11 -11.05 48.17
CA HIS A 769 1.24 -11.93 48.44
C HIS A 769 2.10 -12.16 47.19
N LEU A 770 1.49 -12.20 45.98
CA LEU A 770 2.21 -12.24 44.71
C LEU A 770 3.11 -11.01 44.56
N MET A 771 2.55 -9.82 44.78
CA MET A 771 3.27 -8.56 44.65
C MET A 771 4.36 -8.41 45.71
N GLU A 772 4.12 -8.83 46.96
CA GLU A 772 5.16 -8.87 48.00
C GLU A 772 6.33 -9.78 47.62
N GLU A 773 6.04 -10.94 47.03
CA GLU A 773 7.07 -11.89 46.66
C GLU A 773 7.91 -11.39 45.47
N ILE A 774 7.29 -10.66 44.54
CA ILE A 774 8.00 -9.96 43.47
C ILE A 774 8.85 -8.81 44.04
N LYS A 775 8.34 -8.07 45.04
CA LYS A 775 9.12 -7.00 45.72
C LYS A 775 10.40 -7.53 46.37
N LYS A 776 10.35 -8.71 46.99
CA LYS A 776 11.56 -9.33 47.59
C LYS A 776 12.68 -9.58 46.57
N MET A 777 12.35 -9.74 45.29
CA MET A 777 13.30 -9.99 44.20
C MET A 777 13.99 -8.71 43.69
N GLU A 778 13.59 -7.53 44.14
CA GLU A 778 14.19 -6.25 43.73
C GLU A 778 15.68 -6.17 44.11
N HIS A 779 16.06 -6.76 45.26
CA HIS A 779 17.44 -6.77 45.74
C HIS A 779 18.41 -7.52 44.82
N ASP A 780 17.90 -8.36 43.92
CA ASP A 780 18.70 -9.18 43.01
C ASP A 780 19.09 -8.47 41.71
N ASN A 781 18.66 -7.21 41.50
CA ASN A 781 19.01 -6.35 40.36
C ASN A 781 18.88 -7.06 38.99
N TYR A 782 17.66 -7.45 38.62
CA TYR A 782 17.37 -7.99 37.28
C TYR A 782 17.41 -6.89 36.21
N ASP A 783 17.93 -7.21 35.03
CA ASP A 783 17.99 -6.29 33.89
C ASP A 783 16.73 -6.37 33.03
N LEU A 784 16.13 -7.57 32.95
CA LEU A 784 14.96 -7.87 32.12
C LEU A 784 13.99 -8.81 32.85
N PHE A 785 12.71 -8.43 32.90
CA PHE A 785 11.61 -9.32 33.25
C PHE A 785 10.87 -9.77 32.00
N ALA A 786 10.65 -11.07 31.85
CA ALA A 786 9.80 -11.65 30.81
C ALA A 786 8.56 -12.29 31.44
N LEU A 787 7.39 -11.96 30.94
CA LEU A 787 6.11 -12.48 31.42
C LEU A 787 5.09 -12.61 30.28
N GLY A 788 4.10 -13.46 30.44
CA GLY A 788 2.94 -13.49 29.55
C GLY A 788 1.99 -12.32 29.83
N ARG A 789 1.25 -11.89 28.81
CA ARG A 789 0.20 -10.85 28.94
C ARG A 789 -0.94 -11.34 29.85
N GLY A 790 -1.37 -12.60 29.72
CA GLY A 790 -2.32 -13.23 30.64
C GLY A 790 -3.72 -12.61 30.63
N ASP A 791 -4.10 -11.92 29.54
CA ASP A 791 -5.39 -11.23 29.44
C ASP A 791 -6.56 -12.21 29.20
N LYS A 792 -6.27 -13.38 28.62
CA LYS A 792 -7.29 -14.39 28.27
C LYS A 792 -7.37 -15.56 29.27
N SER A 793 -6.34 -15.81 30.07
CA SER A 793 -6.33 -16.85 31.11
C SER A 793 -6.76 -16.27 32.45
N MET A 794 -7.84 -16.80 33.04
CA MET A 794 -8.29 -16.40 34.37
C MET A 794 -7.45 -17.12 35.42
N SER A 795 -6.47 -16.43 36.00
CA SER A 795 -5.72 -16.93 37.15
C SER A 795 -6.24 -16.29 38.44
N PRO A 796 -6.47 -17.06 39.52
CA PRO A 796 -6.88 -16.53 40.82
C PRO A 796 -5.84 -15.56 41.40
N LEU A 797 -4.58 -15.67 40.97
CA LEU A 797 -3.48 -14.83 41.47
C LEU A 797 -3.47 -13.43 40.86
N THR A 798 -4.04 -13.24 39.66
CA THR A 798 -4.03 -11.97 38.92
C THR A 798 -5.41 -11.30 38.82
N TYR A 799 -6.48 -11.97 39.28
CA TYR A 799 -7.85 -11.48 39.20
C TYR A 799 -8.02 -10.06 39.77
N GLY A 800 -7.50 -9.81 40.98
CA GLY A 800 -7.61 -8.49 41.62
C GLY A 800 -6.87 -7.35 40.91
N LEU A 801 -5.93 -7.63 40.01
CA LEU A 801 -5.21 -6.61 39.23
C LEU A 801 -5.99 -6.13 38.00
N ARG A 802 -6.99 -6.90 37.57
CA ARG A 802 -7.71 -6.65 36.32
C ARG A 802 -8.68 -5.47 36.39
N GLU A 803 -9.20 -5.18 37.58
CA GLU A 803 -10.06 -4.01 37.82
C GLU A 803 -9.28 -2.68 37.80
N TRP A 804 -7.95 -2.72 37.94
CA TRP A 804 -7.07 -1.55 38.14
C TRP A 804 -6.06 -1.38 37.00
N THR A 805 -6.40 -1.80 35.78
CA THR A 805 -5.49 -1.78 34.61
C THR A 805 -5.67 -0.50 33.78
N ASP A 806 -4.64 0.34 33.71
CA ASP A 806 -4.58 1.57 32.90
C ASP A 806 -4.16 1.28 31.44
N CYS A 807 -3.27 0.30 31.26
CA CYS A 807 -2.70 -0.09 29.97
C CYS A 807 -3.03 -1.57 29.64
N PRO A 808 -4.17 -1.86 28.97
CA PRO A 808 -4.62 -3.23 28.74
C PRO A 808 -3.68 -4.00 27.79
N GLU A 809 -2.90 -3.30 26.96
CA GLU A 809 -1.88 -3.92 26.11
C GLU A 809 -0.80 -4.68 26.92
N LEU A 810 -0.52 -4.29 28.17
CA LEU A 810 0.49 -4.96 29.02
C LEU A 810 -0.07 -6.14 29.82
N GLY A 811 -1.40 -6.25 29.93
CA GLY A 811 -2.08 -7.21 30.81
C GLY A 811 -1.99 -6.84 32.30
N PRO A 812 -2.75 -7.53 33.18
CA PRO A 812 -2.94 -7.13 34.57
C PRO A 812 -1.64 -7.09 35.37
N LEU A 813 -0.80 -8.13 35.22
CA LEU A 813 0.48 -8.22 35.92
C LEU A 813 1.53 -7.29 35.29
N GLY A 814 1.58 -7.20 33.97
CA GLY A 814 2.53 -6.34 33.26
C GLY A 814 2.30 -4.86 33.58
N ASP A 815 1.04 -4.42 33.60
CA ASP A 815 0.70 -3.03 33.93
C ASP A 815 1.00 -2.70 35.41
N ALA A 816 0.66 -3.60 36.34
CA ALA A 816 1.00 -3.43 37.76
C ALA A 816 2.53 -3.33 37.99
N LEU A 817 3.32 -4.11 37.25
CA LEU A 817 4.79 -4.07 37.35
C LEU A 817 5.38 -2.84 36.67
N VAL A 818 4.86 -2.42 35.52
CA VAL A 818 5.36 -1.23 34.81
C VAL A 818 4.95 0.05 35.54
N SER A 819 3.74 0.14 36.11
CA SER A 819 3.29 1.31 36.88
C SER A 819 3.98 1.46 38.25
N SER A 820 4.52 0.37 38.79
CA SER A 820 5.21 0.37 40.09
C SER A 820 6.54 1.13 40.06
N SER A 821 6.78 1.97 41.07
CA SER A 821 8.07 2.65 41.30
C SER A 821 9.21 1.68 41.65
N ILE A 822 8.87 0.44 42.01
CA ILE A 822 9.75 -0.62 42.53
C ILE A 822 10.62 -1.20 41.40
N THR A 823 10.12 -1.16 40.17
CA THR A 823 10.81 -1.69 38.97
C THR A 823 11.27 -0.57 38.04
N ALA A 824 11.42 0.64 38.57
CA ALA A 824 11.59 1.87 37.79
C ALA A 824 12.76 1.83 36.78
N LYS A 825 13.72 0.91 36.95
CA LYS A 825 14.91 0.81 36.10
C LYS A 825 15.11 -0.56 35.42
N THR A 826 14.10 -1.43 35.41
CA THR A 826 14.17 -2.76 34.77
C THR A 826 13.39 -2.77 33.45
N SER A 827 13.93 -3.39 32.41
CA SER A 827 13.19 -3.51 31.13
C SER A 827 12.21 -4.69 31.20
N PHE A 828 11.15 -4.65 30.40
CA PHE A 828 10.13 -5.71 30.37
C PHE A 828 9.89 -6.22 28.96
N LEU A 829 9.69 -7.54 28.86
CA LEU A 829 9.17 -8.22 27.67
C LEU A 829 7.85 -8.89 28.05
N ILE A 830 6.76 -8.39 27.48
CA ILE A 830 5.43 -8.97 27.67
C ILE A 830 5.07 -9.75 26.42
N VAL A 831 4.84 -11.05 26.55
CA VAL A 831 4.60 -11.94 25.42
C VAL A 831 3.14 -12.33 25.36
N GLN A 832 2.56 -12.31 24.17
CA GLN A 832 1.24 -12.84 23.88
C GLN A 832 1.38 -13.98 22.88
N GLN A 833 0.83 -15.15 23.21
CA GLN A 833 0.71 -16.26 22.29
C GLN A 833 -0.42 -15.99 21.29
N HIS A 834 -0.22 -16.40 20.04
CA HIS A 834 -1.30 -16.41 19.07
C HIS A 834 -2.37 -17.45 19.45
N ASN A 835 -3.61 -17.01 19.66
CA ASN A 835 -4.76 -17.87 19.93
C ASN A 835 -5.48 -18.19 18.61
N GLY A 836 -5.55 -19.48 18.23
CA GLY A 836 -6.31 -19.96 17.08
C GLY A 836 -7.84 -19.99 17.30
N ILE A 837 -8.41 -18.96 17.92
CA ILE A 837 -9.86 -18.90 18.19
C ILE A 837 -10.47 -17.85 17.26
N GLY A 838 -11.11 -18.33 16.19
CA GLY A 838 -11.77 -17.46 15.22
C GLY A 838 -12.42 -18.12 14.00
N ASP A 839 -12.31 -19.44 13.80
CA ASP A 839 -13.17 -20.16 12.85
C ASP A 839 -13.71 -21.42 13.54
N GLY A 840 -14.97 -21.75 13.27
CA GLY A 840 -15.83 -22.62 14.06
C GLY A 840 -15.22 -23.96 14.47
N ALA A 841 -15.71 -24.45 15.61
CA ALA A 841 -15.49 -25.81 16.09
C ALA A 841 -15.91 -26.83 15.00
N GLU A 842 -14.93 -27.27 14.22
CA GLU A 842 -14.95 -28.60 13.62
C GLU A 842 -13.90 -29.44 14.35
N ASP A 843 -14.40 -30.51 14.98
CA ASP A 843 -13.65 -31.53 15.69
C ASP A 843 -12.41 -31.95 14.91
N ASN A 844 -11.23 -31.56 15.40
CA ASN A 844 -9.99 -32.20 15.03
C ASN A 844 -9.67 -33.29 16.06
N ASP A 845 -10.08 -34.50 15.70
CA ASP A 845 -9.60 -35.75 16.28
C ASP A 845 -8.06 -35.73 16.35
N TYR A 846 -7.50 -35.52 17.53
CA TYR A 846 -6.08 -35.66 17.78
C TYR A 846 -5.70 -37.14 17.62
N LYS A 847 -5.09 -37.48 16.48
CA LYS A 847 -4.28 -38.69 16.36
C LYS A 847 -3.19 -38.64 17.43
N GLN A 848 -3.35 -39.47 18.46
CA GLN A 848 -2.38 -39.71 19.51
C GLN A 848 -1.03 -40.14 18.90
N GLY A 849 -0.01 -39.30 19.08
CA GLY A 849 1.40 -39.69 18.95
C GLY A 849 1.85 -40.54 20.15
N PRO A 850 2.97 -41.27 20.05
CA PRO A 850 3.09 -42.59 20.66
C PRO A 850 3.65 -42.56 22.08
N GLY A 851 3.09 -43.45 22.93
CA GLY A 851 3.58 -43.77 24.28
C GLY A 851 2.73 -43.16 25.39
N GLN A 852 1.72 -43.91 25.87
CA GLN A 852 0.97 -43.54 27.06
C GLN A 852 1.57 -44.22 28.30
N LEU A 853 1.87 -43.41 29.31
CA LEU A 853 2.05 -43.88 30.68
C LEU A 853 0.67 -44.07 31.29
N LYS A 854 0.36 -45.30 31.73
CA LYS A 854 -0.86 -45.61 32.47
C LYS A 854 -0.46 -45.98 33.90
N GLU A 855 -1.20 -45.43 34.86
CA GLU A 855 -1.00 -45.67 36.28
C GLU A 855 -2.07 -46.65 36.74
N ASP A 856 -1.68 -47.91 36.97
CA ASP A 856 -2.55 -48.93 37.57
C ASP A 856 -1.95 -49.28 38.95
N ASN A 857 -2.77 -49.15 40.00
CA ASN A 857 -2.42 -49.52 41.38
C ASN A 857 -1.11 -48.89 41.91
N GLY A 858 -0.85 -47.62 41.62
CA GLY A 858 0.27 -46.85 42.22
C GLY A 858 1.66 -47.16 41.65
N HIS A 859 1.75 -47.85 40.52
CA HIS A 859 3.01 -48.01 39.77
C HIS A 859 2.84 -47.56 38.32
N LEU A 860 3.73 -46.67 37.84
CA LEU A 860 3.81 -46.28 36.45
C LEU A 860 4.54 -47.35 35.63
N THR A 861 3.87 -47.91 34.63
CA THR A 861 4.48 -48.83 33.65
C THR A 861 4.37 -48.27 32.23
N TRP A 862 5.44 -48.45 31.46
CA TRP A 862 5.56 -47.95 30.09
C TRP A 862 5.26 -49.07 29.08
N HIS A 863 4.38 -48.79 28.11
CA HIS A 863 4.05 -49.71 27.02
C HIS A 863 4.49 -49.15 25.65
N ALA A 864 5.23 -49.96 24.88
CA ALA A 864 5.69 -49.61 23.54
C ALA A 864 4.54 -49.66 22.49
N PRO A 865 4.61 -48.89 21.39
CA PRO A 865 3.60 -48.91 20.34
C PRO A 865 3.70 -50.16 19.46
N ASN A 866 2.56 -50.75 19.10
CA ASN A 866 2.47 -51.86 18.15
C ASN A 866 2.91 -51.40 16.74
N GLN A 867 3.96 -52.02 16.21
CA GLN A 867 4.37 -51.90 14.81
C GLN A 867 3.46 -52.74 13.93
N ASN A 868 2.60 -52.11 13.13
CA ASN A 868 2.12 -52.66 11.86
C ASN A 868 1.36 -51.59 11.07
N THR A 869 2.02 -50.93 10.11
CA THR A 869 1.54 -50.71 8.72
C THR A 869 2.49 -49.79 7.94
N LYS A 870 3.20 -50.42 7.01
CA LYS A 870 3.75 -50.01 5.69
C LYS A 870 4.18 -48.55 5.44
N THR A 871 5.47 -48.47 5.11
CA THR A 871 6.23 -47.50 4.33
C THR A 871 5.61 -47.11 2.99
N ASP A 872 5.71 -45.84 2.60
CA ASP A 872 6.09 -45.42 1.25
C ASP A 872 6.74 -44.02 1.29
N ASP A 873 7.68 -43.82 0.37
CA ASP A 873 8.86 -42.96 0.41
C ASP A 873 8.63 -41.45 0.26
N PHE A 874 9.44 -40.65 0.96
CA PHE A 874 9.94 -39.35 0.47
C PHE A 874 11.31 -39.05 1.12
N GLU A 875 12.39 -39.20 0.35
CA GLU A 875 13.76 -38.86 0.76
C GLU A 875 13.99 -37.34 0.89
N PRO A 876 14.90 -36.90 1.78
CA PRO A 876 15.22 -35.49 2.03
C PRO A 876 16.46 -35.01 1.24
N PHE A 877 16.35 -33.86 0.56
CA PHE A 877 17.50 -33.19 -0.04
C PHE A 877 18.37 -32.46 1.01
N MET A 878 19.55 -33.02 1.25
CA MET A 878 20.66 -32.46 2.05
C MET A 878 21.55 -31.55 1.19
N HIS A 879 22.03 -30.46 1.80
CA HIS A 879 23.04 -29.54 1.28
C HIS A 879 24.40 -30.21 1.02
N ARG A 880 25.08 -29.85 -0.07
CA ARG A 880 26.55 -29.88 -0.18
C ARG A 880 27.08 -28.58 -0.80
N ARG A 881 27.91 -27.86 -0.03
CA ARG A 881 28.90 -26.90 -0.53
C ARG A 881 30.28 -27.55 -0.37
N GLY A 882 31.13 -27.46 -1.38
CA GLY A 882 32.53 -27.88 -1.32
C GLY A 882 33.22 -27.91 -2.68
N THR A 883 33.79 -26.76 -3.05
CA THR A 883 35.03 -26.53 -3.83
C THR A 883 35.73 -27.72 -4.52
N ALA A 884 36.01 -27.58 -5.82
CA ALA A 884 37.37 -27.66 -6.39
C ALA A 884 37.34 -27.43 -7.92
N ALA A 885 38.26 -26.59 -8.39
CA ALA A 885 38.65 -26.46 -9.79
C ALA A 885 39.44 -27.68 -10.26
N ARG A 886 39.22 -28.14 -11.50
CA ARG A 886 40.24 -28.42 -12.53
C ARG A 886 39.67 -29.27 -13.69
N ASP A 887 40.12 -28.86 -14.88
CA ASP A 887 40.56 -29.73 -15.99
C ASP A 887 39.54 -30.30 -17.00
N TYR A 888 39.73 -29.80 -18.25
CA TYR A 888 39.64 -30.44 -19.58
C TYR A 888 38.40 -31.32 -19.86
N TYR A 889 37.51 -31.02 -20.82
CA TYR A 889 37.68 -30.66 -22.24
C TYR A 889 36.43 -29.92 -22.75
#